data_AF-A0A553FIF8-F1
#
_entry.id   AF-A0A553FIF8-F1
#
_cell.length_a   1.000
_cell.length_b   1.000
_cell.length_c   1.000
_cell.angle_alpha   90.00
_cell.angle_beta   90.00
_cell.angle_gamma   90.00
#
_symmetry.space_group_name_H-M   'P 1'
#
loop_
_entity.id
_entity.type
_entity.pdbx_description
1 polymer ?
#
loop_
_entity_poly.entity_id
_entity_poly.type
_entity_poly.pdbx_seq_one_letter_code
_entity_poly.pdbx_strand_id
1 'polypeptide(L)'
;MKYPLIVASISVLLSACVTNDKNDNADVKQNNSVLMAPVQSAEVKDPDNSQVITLEKIMSDPDWIARSPSSWYWGDDNQTIFYKQKRLGNPLTDLYTKSLTEQGNGEKVSLANLHAVADKHAVRNIDGTKEVYTFEGNVFVKDLTAKSITQITFTSAVEKQPMFLSNGNVAYRVDNVFYEFDTNKNQVRELVNLQLTNTPGVSRTEQTYISKEQHKLIKYVALQKRNADLRAEQKSQLRTENNTIATSVFYFGEGKRIVDAQLSPNAQMMVVSVTKNESWNNPGDIMPNYINSEATIDAVPARRRVSDNRKYEEQLYLLDLVNNAQYVLDYKTLPGFDEDVLASVKAENYAREGKEYKSSKQARNIHLIGRNSIQWHNDSKQVAIMLEAWDNKDRWIATIDFENKQLVNQHRLHDDAWINWAFNDFGWFNNSETLYFTSEQSGYGHLYIKAIDGDVKALTQGQYEVRNLTLTGDDNSFYFKGNKKHPGIYEIYHVDVNSAKLTAVTDLGGRNEYQLSPDETKLLIEHSTTTMPPELYVQDIATDAEAVQLTHTVTQEFLSMPWTAPTVVEVPSSHTKQGIFSKIYQAPKGEVNATVQGKAVMFVHGAGYLQNSHLGWSVYFREFMFHSMLVQKGYTVIDMDYRASSGYGRDWRTAIYRQMGTPEVEDMLDGVNWLVANANVDKNRVGVYGGSYGGFLTLMSMFKEPDVFASGSALRLVSDWTSYNHGYTSNILNTPEDDKIAFERSSPIYFAEGLQKPLLINAPMVDDNVFFQDSVRLVQRLIELEKENFETAIYPVEPHGFVQPSSWLDEYRRIFKLFETTL
;
A
#
# COMPACT_ATOMS: atom_id res chain seq x y z
N MET A 1 38.34 51.10 -5.59
CA MET A 1 38.21 52.07 -4.47
C MET A 1 36.99 51.65 -3.66
N LYS A 2 37.02 51.43 -2.33
CA LYS A 2 38.08 51.57 -1.30
C LYS A 2 38.02 50.38 -0.31
N TYR A 3 39.17 50.03 0.29
CA TYR A 3 39.32 49.18 1.50
C TYR A 3 39.02 50.00 2.78
N PRO A 4 38.74 49.40 3.98
CA PRO A 4 39.75 48.79 4.91
C PRO A 4 39.21 47.62 5.79
N LEU A 5 39.92 46.91 6.69
CA LEU A 5 41.33 46.47 6.85
C LEU A 5 41.34 45.19 7.75
N ILE A 6 42.08 44.15 7.34
CA ILE A 6 43.12 43.37 8.07
C ILE A 6 43.05 43.21 9.61
N VAL A 7 43.17 41.96 10.12
CA VAL A 7 44.18 41.39 11.07
C VAL A 7 43.64 40.02 11.57
N ALA A 8 44.37 38.90 11.68
CA ALA A 8 45.71 38.48 11.24
C ALA A 8 45.85 36.92 11.17
N SER A 9 47.06 36.42 10.87
CA SER A 9 47.55 35.03 10.71
C SER A 9 47.85 34.22 11.98
N ILE A 10 48.02 32.89 11.87
CA ILE A 10 49.23 32.13 12.28
C ILE A 10 49.24 30.69 11.71
N SER A 11 50.44 30.15 11.44
CA SER A 11 50.71 28.87 10.77
C SER A 11 50.74 27.65 11.71
N VAL A 12 50.56 26.44 11.17
CA VAL A 12 50.62 25.16 11.91
C VAL A 12 51.66 24.22 11.29
N LEU A 13 52.54 23.64 12.13
CA LEU A 13 53.33 22.44 11.80
C LEU A 13 53.62 21.58 13.06
N LEU A 14 53.02 20.38 13.08
CA LEU A 14 53.52 19.07 13.55
C LEU A 14 54.64 18.99 14.64
N SER A 15 54.36 18.29 15.76
CA SER A 15 54.79 16.87 15.96
C SER A 15 54.54 16.29 17.38
N ALA A 16 54.07 15.03 17.39
CA ALA A 16 54.04 13.97 18.42
C ALA A 16 54.62 14.15 19.85
N CYS A 17 53.89 13.70 20.89
CA CYS A 17 54.12 12.40 21.58
C CYS A 17 53.25 12.17 22.86
N VAL A 18 52.56 11.01 22.90
CA VAL A 18 52.19 10.11 24.03
C VAL A 18 52.30 10.60 25.50
N THR A 19 51.20 10.47 26.29
CA THR A 19 51.16 9.73 27.60
C THR A 19 49.73 9.50 28.16
N ASN A 20 49.46 8.24 28.52
CA ASN A 20 48.55 7.64 29.53
C ASN A 20 47.21 8.28 29.97
N ASP A 21 46.17 7.49 29.76
CA ASP A 21 45.06 7.12 30.67
C ASP A 21 44.84 7.89 31.99
N LYS A 22 43.60 8.39 32.13
CA LYS A 22 42.80 8.26 33.35
C LYS A 22 41.33 8.11 33.00
N ASN A 23 40.63 7.24 33.74
CA ASN A 23 39.19 7.02 33.62
C ASN A 23 38.42 8.33 33.83
N ASP A 24 37.62 8.72 32.85
CA ASP A 24 36.37 9.44 33.09
C ASP A 24 35.22 8.49 32.74
N ASN A 25 34.42 8.13 33.75
CA ASN A 25 33.14 7.46 33.53
C ASN A 25 32.25 8.44 32.76
N ALA A 26 31.94 8.14 31.51
CA ALA A 26 30.96 8.89 30.75
C ALA A 26 29.56 8.60 31.34
N ASP A 27 29.09 9.48 32.23
CA ASP A 27 27.70 9.49 32.68
C ASP A 27 26.78 9.48 31.45
N VAL A 28 25.95 8.44 31.36
CA VAL A 28 24.88 8.34 30.37
C VAL A 28 23.91 9.47 30.65
N LYS A 29 23.99 10.55 29.84
CA LYS A 29 23.00 11.62 29.87
C LYS A 29 21.64 11.02 29.53
N GLN A 30 20.79 10.89 30.53
CA GLN A 30 19.38 10.54 30.32
C GLN A 30 18.77 11.50 29.30
N ASN A 31 18.28 10.95 28.19
CA ASN A 31 17.44 11.67 27.25
C ASN A 31 16.12 11.99 27.96
N ASN A 32 16.02 13.19 28.54
CA ASN A 32 14.76 13.72 29.06
C ASN A 32 13.85 14.17 27.89
N SER A 33 13.40 13.22 27.07
CA SER A 33 12.15 13.38 26.33
C SER A 33 10.99 13.25 27.32
N VAL A 34 9.98 14.11 27.17
CA VAL A 34 8.74 13.99 27.95
C VAL A 34 7.89 12.94 27.25
N LEU A 35 7.91 11.71 27.76
CA LEU A 35 7.10 10.60 27.27
C LEU A 35 5.61 10.97 27.36
N MET A 36 4.83 10.51 26.38
CA MET A 36 3.38 10.59 26.40
C MET A 36 2.82 9.75 27.55
N ALA A 37 1.71 10.22 28.14
CA ALA A 37 1.00 9.46 29.16
C ALA A 37 0.40 8.17 28.54
N PRO A 38 0.39 7.04 29.27
CA PRO A 38 -0.23 5.81 28.81
C PRO A 38 -1.70 6.00 28.43
N VAL A 39 -2.12 5.42 27.30
CA VAL A 39 -3.49 5.45 26.81
C VAL A 39 -4.13 4.09 27.03
N GLN A 40 -5.10 4.00 27.93
CA GLN A 40 -5.86 2.77 28.14
C GLN A 40 -6.82 2.52 26.98
N SER A 41 -6.79 1.33 26.37
CA SER A 41 -7.80 0.95 25.38
C SER A 41 -9.17 0.80 26.03
N ALA A 42 -10.23 1.08 25.26
CA ALA A 42 -11.60 0.87 25.71
C ALA A 42 -11.82 -0.61 26.13
N GLU A 43 -12.48 -0.80 27.27
CA GLU A 43 -12.89 -2.12 27.76
C GLU A 43 -14.18 -2.59 27.08
N VAL A 44 -14.40 -3.90 27.07
CA VAL A 44 -15.67 -4.50 26.66
C VAL A 44 -16.73 -4.14 27.71
N LYS A 45 -17.95 -3.82 27.27
CA LYS A 45 -19.06 -3.55 28.19
C LYS A 45 -19.64 -4.86 28.74
N ASP A 46 -19.72 -4.97 30.06
CA ASP A 46 -20.35 -6.06 30.81
C ASP A 46 -19.88 -7.50 30.43
N PRO A 47 -18.56 -7.80 30.44
CA PRO A 47 -18.05 -9.14 30.16
C PRO A 47 -18.37 -10.16 31.26
N ASP A 48 -18.54 -11.42 30.87
CA ASP A 48 -18.65 -12.53 31.80
C ASP A 48 -17.25 -13.05 32.18
N ASN A 49 -16.71 -12.48 33.26
CA ASN A 49 -15.40 -12.84 33.81
C ASN A 49 -15.28 -14.29 34.30
N SER A 50 -16.35 -15.10 34.26
CA SER A 50 -16.27 -16.54 34.53
C SER A 50 -15.89 -17.38 33.30
N GLN A 51 -15.93 -16.80 32.09
CA GLN A 51 -15.62 -17.53 30.86
C GLN A 51 -14.12 -17.77 30.68
N VAL A 52 -13.80 -18.96 30.16
CA VAL A 52 -12.43 -19.37 29.82
C VAL A 52 -12.20 -19.17 28.33
N ILE A 53 -11.20 -18.37 27.98
CA ILE A 53 -10.77 -18.20 26.59
C ILE A 53 -10.00 -19.48 26.19
N THR A 54 -10.33 -20.07 25.04
CA THR A 54 -9.73 -21.33 24.55
C THR A 54 -9.20 -21.20 23.14
N LEU A 55 -8.10 -21.90 22.82
CA LEU A 55 -7.53 -21.91 21.47
C LEU A 55 -8.54 -22.41 20.43
N GLU A 56 -9.35 -23.41 20.78
CA GLU A 56 -10.41 -23.95 19.93
C GLU A 56 -11.42 -22.87 19.52
N LYS A 57 -11.79 -21.99 20.45
CA LYS A 57 -12.69 -20.86 20.18
C LYS A 57 -11.98 -19.77 19.38
N ILE A 58 -10.79 -19.34 19.81
CA ILE A 58 -9.99 -18.29 19.15
C ILE A 58 -9.74 -18.63 17.67
N MET A 59 -9.43 -19.90 17.36
CA MET A 59 -8.99 -20.35 16.03
C MET A 59 -10.12 -20.85 15.13
N SER A 60 -11.37 -20.90 15.63
CA SER A 60 -12.55 -21.25 14.85
C SER A 60 -12.88 -20.23 13.73
N ASP A 61 -13.89 -20.51 12.89
CA ASP A 61 -14.37 -19.53 11.89
C ASP A 61 -14.82 -18.24 12.61
N PRO A 62 -14.40 -17.04 12.16
CA PRO A 62 -14.65 -15.79 12.87
C PRO A 62 -16.11 -15.33 12.90
N ASP A 63 -17.07 -16.06 12.32
CA ASP A 63 -18.50 -15.69 12.34
C ASP A 63 -19.12 -15.51 13.74
N TRP A 64 -18.51 -16.08 14.79
CA TRP A 64 -18.92 -15.83 16.16
C TRP A 64 -18.42 -14.48 16.72
N ILE A 65 -17.49 -13.81 16.06
CA ILE A 65 -16.93 -12.52 16.47
C ILE A 65 -17.89 -11.41 16.05
N ALA A 66 -17.94 -11.16 14.74
CA ALA A 66 -18.78 -10.17 14.10
C ALA A 66 -18.93 -10.52 12.63
N ARG A 67 -20.04 -10.08 12.02
CA ARG A 67 -20.14 -9.98 10.56
C ARG A 67 -20.11 -8.49 10.19
N SER A 68 -18.97 -7.86 10.49
CA SER A 68 -18.78 -6.42 10.37
C SER A 68 -19.17 -5.86 8.99
N PRO A 69 -19.72 -4.64 8.93
CA PRO A 69 -19.90 -3.91 7.68
C PRO A 69 -18.56 -3.73 6.97
N SER A 70 -18.58 -3.85 5.64
CA SER A 70 -17.39 -3.72 4.79
C SER A 70 -17.76 -3.09 3.45
N SER A 71 -16.77 -2.55 2.71
CA SER A 71 -17.01 -1.95 1.39
C SER A 71 -18.13 -0.88 1.35
N TRP A 72 -18.41 -0.21 2.46
CA TRP A 72 -19.55 0.68 2.66
C TRP A 72 -19.44 2.01 1.90
N TYR A 73 -20.55 2.70 1.71
CA TYR A 73 -20.67 3.99 1.03
C TYR A 73 -22.03 4.64 1.31
N TRP A 74 -22.12 5.96 1.10
CA TRP A 74 -23.39 6.70 1.06
C TRP A 74 -24.22 6.38 -0.18
N GLY A 75 -25.55 6.37 -0.04
CA GLY A 75 -26.48 6.55 -1.14
C GLY A 75 -26.72 8.03 -1.46
N ASP A 76 -27.33 8.30 -2.62
CA ASP A 76 -27.48 9.66 -3.19
C ASP A 76 -28.38 10.62 -2.42
N ASP A 77 -29.15 10.13 -1.45
CA ASP A 77 -30.19 10.88 -0.75
C ASP A 77 -29.74 11.49 0.60
N ASN A 78 -28.48 11.30 0.98
CA ASN A 78 -27.91 11.70 2.28
C ASN A 78 -28.57 11.03 3.51
N GLN A 79 -29.40 10.00 3.30
CA GLN A 79 -30.22 9.34 4.32
C GLN A 79 -30.15 7.81 4.26
N THR A 80 -29.57 7.26 3.20
CA THR A 80 -29.36 5.83 2.97
C THR A 80 -27.86 5.56 2.94
N ILE A 81 -27.45 4.45 3.56
CA ILE A 81 -26.10 3.90 3.46
C ILE A 81 -26.17 2.48 2.90
N PHE A 82 -25.11 2.09 2.21
CA PHE A 82 -24.93 0.74 1.68
C PHE A 82 -23.66 0.12 2.24
N TYR A 83 -23.67 -1.18 2.49
CA TYR A 83 -22.48 -1.92 2.94
C TYR A 83 -22.58 -3.41 2.62
N LYS A 84 -21.44 -4.08 2.49
CA LYS A 84 -21.35 -5.53 2.34
C LYS A 84 -21.21 -6.22 3.69
N GLN A 85 -21.93 -7.33 3.87
CA GLN A 85 -21.85 -8.19 5.05
C GLN A 85 -21.68 -9.67 4.64
N LYS A 86 -20.79 -10.40 5.33
CA LYS A 86 -20.59 -11.86 5.15
C LYS A 86 -21.86 -12.63 5.50
N ARG A 87 -22.20 -13.67 4.73
CA ARG A 87 -23.24 -14.65 5.06
C ARG A 87 -22.75 -15.59 6.16
N LEU A 88 -23.61 -15.87 7.14
CA LEU A 88 -23.28 -16.81 8.22
C LEU A 88 -22.93 -18.20 7.64
N GLY A 89 -21.80 -18.76 8.07
CA GLY A 89 -21.26 -20.06 7.66
C GLY A 89 -20.76 -20.12 6.21
N ASN A 90 -20.47 -18.99 5.56
CA ASN A 90 -20.24 -18.95 4.11
C ASN A 90 -19.28 -17.84 3.66
N PRO A 91 -18.42 -18.06 2.64
CA PRO A 91 -17.46 -17.04 2.17
C PRO A 91 -18.10 -15.87 1.39
N LEU A 92 -19.38 -15.97 0.99
CA LEU A 92 -20.04 -14.92 0.21
C LEU A 92 -20.44 -13.73 1.08
N THR A 93 -20.35 -12.53 0.51
CA THR A 93 -20.91 -11.30 1.07
C THR A 93 -22.14 -10.86 0.26
N ASP A 94 -23.13 -10.28 0.94
CA ASP A 94 -24.28 -9.64 0.31
C ASP A 94 -24.22 -8.12 0.55
N LEU A 95 -24.79 -7.33 -0.37
CA LEU A 95 -25.01 -5.90 -0.18
C LEU A 95 -26.27 -5.68 0.66
N TYR A 96 -26.15 -4.82 1.67
CA TYR A 96 -27.22 -4.34 2.54
C TYR A 96 -27.45 -2.85 2.31
N THR A 97 -28.70 -2.43 2.49
CA THR A 97 -29.17 -1.05 2.48
C THR A 97 -29.75 -0.73 3.85
N LYS A 98 -29.47 0.46 4.36
CA LYS A 98 -30.00 0.93 5.65
C LYS A 98 -30.32 2.41 5.57
N SER A 99 -31.50 2.84 6.01
CA SER A 99 -31.76 4.25 6.26
C SER A 99 -31.23 4.68 7.63
N LEU A 100 -30.71 5.91 7.75
CA LEU A 100 -30.21 6.48 9.00
C LEU A 100 -31.26 6.48 10.13
N THR A 101 -32.55 6.59 9.78
CA THR A 101 -33.66 6.61 10.75
C THR A 101 -34.20 5.21 11.11
N GLU A 102 -33.75 4.18 10.40
CA GLU A 102 -34.20 2.80 10.57
C GLU A 102 -33.52 2.14 11.78
N GLN A 103 -34.23 1.22 12.46
CA GLN A 103 -33.66 0.44 13.56
C GLN A 103 -32.99 -0.85 13.06
N GLY A 104 -32.02 -1.36 13.82
CA GLY A 104 -31.26 -2.56 13.44
C GLY A 104 -30.32 -2.32 12.27
N ASN A 105 -29.96 -3.40 11.57
CA ASN A 105 -28.90 -3.40 10.54
C ASN A 105 -29.39 -3.11 9.11
N GLY A 106 -30.68 -2.81 8.91
CA GLY A 106 -31.26 -2.67 7.57
C GLY A 106 -31.45 -3.99 6.82
N GLU A 107 -31.72 -3.90 5.52
CA GLU A 107 -32.18 -5.02 4.70
C GLU A 107 -31.17 -5.42 3.62
N LYS A 108 -31.16 -6.70 3.24
CA LYS A 108 -30.37 -7.20 2.12
C LYS A 108 -30.95 -6.69 0.80
N VAL A 109 -30.12 -6.05 -0.03
CA VAL A 109 -30.48 -5.64 -1.39
C VAL A 109 -30.77 -6.89 -2.24
N SER A 110 -31.92 -6.90 -2.91
CA SER A 110 -32.32 -8.02 -3.77
C SER A 110 -31.41 -8.10 -5.00
N LEU A 111 -31.10 -9.31 -5.48
CA LEU A 111 -30.25 -9.49 -6.67
C LEU A 111 -30.80 -8.77 -7.90
N ALA A 112 -32.12 -8.69 -8.03
CA ALA A 112 -32.80 -7.96 -9.10
C ALA A 112 -32.53 -6.45 -9.06
N ASN A 113 -32.29 -5.86 -7.88
CA ASN A 113 -32.11 -4.43 -7.67
C ASN A 113 -30.64 -4.00 -7.51
N LEU A 114 -29.67 -4.93 -7.47
CA LEU A 114 -28.25 -4.58 -7.28
C LEU A 114 -27.77 -3.55 -8.30
N HIS A 115 -28.16 -3.69 -9.56
CA HIS A 115 -27.79 -2.76 -10.64
C HIS A 115 -28.22 -1.30 -10.39
N ALA A 116 -29.17 -1.05 -9.50
CA ALA A 116 -29.70 0.28 -9.22
C ALA A 116 -28.99 1.03 -8.09
N VAL A 117 -28.16 0.31 -7.30
CA VAL A 117 -27.52 0.83 -6.08
C VAL A 117 -26.06 0.38 -5.90
N ALA A 118 -25.53 -0.51 -6.74
CA ALA A 118 -24.15 -1.02 -6.65
C ALA A 118 -23.16 -0.11 -7.40
N ASP A 119 -23.14 1.16 -7.00
CA ASP A 119 -22.61 2.31 -7.74
C ASP A 119 -21.51 3.07 -6.97
N LYS A 120 -20.90 2.44 -5.95
CA LYS A 120 -19.81 3.00 -5.11
C LYS A 120 -18.68 3.75 -5.86
N HIS A 121 -18.48 3.48 -7.14
CA HIS A 121 -17.46 4.11 -8.00
C HIS A 121 -18.08 4.92 -9.14
N ALA A 122 -19.30 5.42 -8.99
CA ALA A 122 -19.96 6.27 -9.95
C ALA A 122 -19.23 7.61 -10.10
N VAL A 123 -19.19 8.11 -11.34
CA VAL A 123 -18.61 9.41 -11.68
C VAL A 123 -19.76 10.37 -11.93
N ARG A 124 -19.81 11.48 -11.19
CA ARG A 124 -20.81 12.54 -11.38
C ARG A 124 -20.45 13.43 -12.56
N ASN A 125 -21.46 14.01 -13.21
CA ASN A 125 -21.25 15.09 -14.16
C ASN A 125 -20.97 16.43 -13.43
N ILE A 126 -20.51 17.44 -14.17
CA ILE A 126 -20.05 18.73 -13.60
C ILE A 126 -21.11 19.51 -12.82
N ASP A 127 -22.40 19.32 -13.13
CA ASP A 127 -23.52 19.96 -12.41
C ASP A 127 -24.07 19.11 -11.24
N GLY A 128 -23.53 17.90 -11.02
CA GLY A 128 -23.94 16.99 -9.96
C GLY A 128 -25.36 16.42 -10.11
N THR A 129 -26.06 16.64 -11.21
CA THR A 129 -27.44 16.15 -11.41
C THR A 129 -27.50 14.70 -11.91
N LYS A 130 -26.40 14.16 -12.42
CA LYS A 130 -26.30 12.81 -12.97
C LYS A 130 -25.01 12.12 -12.56
N GLU A 131 -25.07 10.79 -12.54
CA GLU A 131 -23.90 9.96 -12.38
C GLU A 131 -23.87 8.80 -13.38
N VAL A 132 -22.67 8.30 -13.68
CA VAL A 132 -22.45 7.17 -14.57
C VAL A 132 -21.58 6.12 -13.89
N TYR A 133 -21.96 4.85 -14.02
CA TYR A 133 -21.27 3.71 -13.42
C TYR A 133 -21.39 2.46 -14.28
N THR A 134 -20.65 1.42 -13.89
CA THR A 134 -20.71 0.09 -14.52
C THR A 134 -21.20 -0.95 -13.53
N PHE A 135 -22.15 -1.78 -13.94
CA PHE A 135 -22.61 -2.95 -13.20
C PHE A 135 -22.57 -4.18 -14.11
N GLU A 136 -21.90 -5.26 -13.68
CA GLU A 136 -21.71 -6.50 -14.45
C GLU A 136 -21.31 -6.24 -15.94
N GLY A 137 -20.32 -5.36 -16.13
CA GLY A 137 -19.79 -5.00 -17.45
C GLY A 137 -20.66 -4.06 -18.28
N ASN A 138 -21.84 -3.64 -17.82
CA ASN A 138 -22.75 -2.78 -18.57
C ASN A 138 -22.78 -1.35 -17.98
N VAL A 139 -22.95 -0.33 -18.82
CA VAL A 139 -22.95 1.09 -18.43
C VAL A 139 -24.36 1.57 -18.09
N PHE A 140 -24.49 2.25 -16.96
CA PHE A 140 -25.73 2.86 -16.47
C PHE A 140 -25.51 4.34 -16.21
N VAL A 141 -26.53 5.16 -16.51
CA VAL A 141 -26.64 6.54 -16.03
C VAL A 141 -27.82 6.64 -15.09
N LYS A 142 -27.59 7.23 -13.91
CA LYS A 142 -28.63 7.60 -12.96
C LYS A 142 -28.81 9.11 -12.99
N ASP A 143 -30.06 9.55 -13.16
CA ASP A 143 -30.46 10.94 -13.01
C ASP A 143 -30.92 11.15 -11.57
N LEU A 144 -30.14 11.91 -10.80
CA LEU A 144 -30.34 12.13 -9.37
C LEU A 144 -31.55 13.05 -9.10
N THR A 145 -31.91 13.90 -10.07
CA THR A 145 -33.04 14.82 -9.98
C THR A 145 -34.36 14.11 -10.30
N ALA A 146 -34.38 13.36 -11.40
CA ALA A 146 -35.54 12.57 -11.83
C ALA A 146 -35.69 11.23 -11.09
N LYS A 147 -34.68 10.82 -10.33
CA LYS A 147 -34.58 9.52 -9.62
C LYS A 147 -34.82 8.34 -10.55
N SER A 148 -34.21 8.38 -11.74
CA SER A 148 -34.37 7.38 -12.80
C SER A 148 -33.02 6.82 -13.24
N ILE A 149 -33.02 5.56 -13.67
CA ILE A 149 -31.81 4.85 -14.14
C ILE A 149 -32.05 4.43 -15.58
N THR A 150 -31.08 4.74 -16.45
CA THR A 150 -31.04 4.32 -17.85
C THR A 150 -29.83 3.43 -18.07
N GLN A 151 -30.08 2.18 -18.46
CA GLN A 151 -29.02 1.30 -18.95
C GLN A 151 -28.67 1.72 -20.40
N ILE A 152 -27.42 2.08 -20.64
CA ILE A 152 -26.93 2.58 -21.93
C ILE A 152 -26.36 1.45 -22.78
N THR A 153 -25.67 0.48 -22.16
CA THR A 153 -25.17 -0.70 -22.87
C THR A 153 -25.83 -1.97 -22.36
N PHE A 154 -26.14 -2.87 -23.29
CA PHE A 154 -26.68 -4.21 -23.03
C PHE A 154 -25.90 -5.19 -23.89
N THR A 155 -24.68 -5.52 -23.47
CA THR A 155 -23.73 -6.31 -24.28
C THR A 155 -23.10 -7.44 -23.48
N SER A 156 -22.41 -8.35 -24.19
CA SER A 156 -21.57 -9.39 -23.59
C SER A 156 -20.09 -8.97 -23.47
N ALA A 157 -19.78 -7.69 -23.71
CA ALA A 157 -18.45 -7.15 -23.46
C ALA A 157 -18.33 -6.74 -21.97
N VAL A 158 -17.20 -6.14 -21.61
CA VAL A 158 -16.99 -5.61 -20.26
C VAL A 158 -16.56 -4.15 -20.37
N GLU A 159 -17.55 -3.28 -20.39
CA GLU A 159 -17.41 -1.84 -20.40
C GLU A 159 -16.81 -1.36 -19.07
N LYS A 160 -15.83 -0.44 -19.15
CA LYS A 160 -15.06 0.09 -18.02
C LYS A 160 -14.76 1.57 -18.22
N GLN A 161 -14.25 2.24 -17.18
CA GLN A 161 -13.90 3.65 -17.17
C GLN A 161 -15.03 4.55 -17.73
N PRO A 162 -16.28 4.44 -17.22
CA PRO A 162 -17.35 5.33 -17.64
C PRO A 162 -17.05 6.76 -17.17
N MET A 163 -17.33 7.75 -18.02
CA MET A 163 -17.19 9.17 -17.68
C MET A 163 -18.20 10.01 -18.45
N PHE A 164 -18.54 11.18 -17.91
CA PHE A 164 -19.19 12.22 -18.71
C PHE A 164 -18.17 12.99 -19.52
N LEU A 165 -18.54 13.28 -20.77
CA LEU A 165 -17.84 14.23 -21.61
C LEU A 165 -18.38 15.64 -21.39
N SER A 166 -17.58 16.66 -21.71
CA SER A 166 -17.93 18.08 -21.54
C SER A 166 -19.11 18.54 -22.43
N ASN A 167 -19.55 17.71 -23.37
CA ASN A 167 -20.75 17.90 -24.19
C ASN A 167 -22.02 17.24 -23.59
N GLY A 168 -21.92 16.60 -22.42
CA GLY A 168 -23.00 15.88 -21.74
C GLY A 168 -23.23 14.43 -22.21
N ASN A 169 -22.43 13.94 -23.16
CA ASN A 169 -22.46 12.53 -23.57
C ASN A 169 -21.67 11.65 -22.59
N VAL A 170 -21.85 10.32 -22.71
CA VAL A 170 -21.14 9.34 -21.88
C VAL A 170 -20.06 8.67 -22.71
N ALA A 171 -18.82 8.68 -22.22
CA ALA A 171 -17.75 7.86 -22.75
C ALA A 171 -17.51 6.61 -21.88
N TYR A 172 -17.08 5.53 -22.51
CA TYR A 172 -16.70 4.27 -21.85
C TYR A 172 -15.69 3.51 -22.71
N ARG A 173 -15.00 2.53 -22.11
CA ARG A 173 -13.95 1.72 -22.76
C ARG A 173 -14.32 0.24 -22.79
N VAL A 174 -14.08 -0.40 -23.93
CA VAL A 174 -14.03 -1.88 -24.08
C VAL A 174 -12.65 -2.25 -24.61
N ASP A 175 -11.94 -3.12 -23.90
CA ASP A 175 -10.55 -3.51 -24.17
C ASP A 175 -9.62 -2.30 -24.40
N ASN A 176 -9.34 -1.96 -25.66
CA ASN A 176 -8.47 -0.85 -26.07
C ASN A 176 -9.20 0.17 -26.96
N VAL A 177 -10.53 0.13 -27.00
CA VAL A 177 -11.38 1.03 -27.78
C VAL A 177 -12.24 1.85 -26.83
N PHE A 178 -12.25 3.17 -27.04
CA PHE A 178 -13.11 4.10 -26.33
C PHE A 178 -14.30 4.46 -27.22
N TYR A 179 -15.48 4.46 -26.64
CA TYR A 179 -16.75 4.78 -27.27
C TYR A 179 -17.39 5.99 -26.60
N GLU A 180 -18.21 6.70 -27.34
CA GLU A 180 -19.14 7.72 -26.87
C GLU A 180 -20.57 7.25 -27.17
N PHE A 181 -21.47 7.40 -26.21
CA PHE A 181 -22.91 7.33 -26.41
C PHE A 181 -23.48 8.76 -26.46
N ASP A 182 -23.99 9.15 -27.63
CA ASP A 182 -24.72 10.39 -27.83
C ASP A 182 -26.11 10.27 -27.20
N THR A 183 -26.29 10.95 -26.06
CA THR A 183 -27.51 10.87 -25.25
C THR A 183 -28.73 11.51 -25.92
N ASN A 184 -28.53 12.35 -26.93
CA ASN A 184 -29.60 13.01 -27.67
C ASN A 184 -30.02 12.22 -28.91
N LYS A 185 -29.07 11.49 -29.54
CA LYS A 185 -29.31 10.70 -30.75
C LYS A 185 -29.52 9.21 -30.50
N ASN A 186 -29.25 8.71 -29.29
CA ASN A 186 -29.17 7.28 -28.96
C ASN A 186 -28.21 6.51 -29.89
N GLN A 187 -27.05 7.10 -30.17
CA GLN A 187 -26.06 6.57 -31.10
C GLN A 187 -24.72 6.31 -30.38
N VAL A 188 -24.10 5.17 -30.65
CA VAL A 188 -22.72 4.88 -30.24
C VAL A 188 -21.74 5.30 -31.35
N ARG A 189 -20.63 5.94 -30.96
CA ARG A 189 -19.51 6.35 -31.81
C ARG A 189 -18.19 5.81 -31.24
N GLU A 190 -17.32 5.27 -32.08
CA GLU A 190 -15.92 5.00 -31.71
C GLU A 190 -15.15 6.33 -31.65
N LEU A 191 -14.58 6.64 -30.48
CA LEU A 191 -13.76 7.85 -30.26
C LEU A 191 -12.30 7.60 -30.63
N VAL A 192 -11.72 6.51 -30.14
CA VAL A 192 -10.31 6.16 -30.33
C VAL A 192 -10.05 4.67 -30.12
N ASN A 193 -9.15 4.10 -30.91
CA ASN A 193 -8.84 2.67 -30.96
C ASN A 193 -7.31 2.46 -30.86
N LEU A 194 -6.87 1.86 -29.76
CA LEU A 194 -5.45 1.73 -29.41
C LEU A 194 -4.93 0.33 -29.81
N GLN A 195 -4.20 0.27 -30.92
CA GLN A 195 -3.71 -0.95 -31.52
C GLN A 195 -2.30 -1.33 -31.04
N LEU A 196 -2.17 -2.52 -30.47
CA LEU A 196 -0.90 -3.15 -30.05
C LEU A 196 -0.21 -3.89 -31.21
N THR A 197 -0.35 -3.35 -32.42
CA THR A 197 0.20 -3.87 -33.67
C THR A 197 1.04 -2.80 -34.36
N ASN A 198 1.82 -3.18 -35.37
CA ASN A 198 2.49 -2.23 -36.25
C ASN A 198 1.49 -1.56 -37.21
N THR A 199 1.72 -0.29 -37.57
CA THR A 199 0.86 0.47 -38.50
C THR A 199 0.68 -0.26 -39.85
N PRO A 200 -0.55 -0.59 -40.27
CA PRO A 200 -0.81 -1.25 -41.54
C PRO A 200 -0.23 -0.49 -42.74
N GLY A 201 0.35 -1.22 -43.69
CA GLY A 201 1.00 -0.64 -44.87
C GLY A 201 2.46 -0.23 -44.66
N VAL A 202 2.92 -0.04 -43.41
CA VAL A 202 4.35 0.08 -43.10
C VAL A 202 4.99 -1.31 -43.16
N SER A 203 5.36 -1.72 -44.37
CA SER A 203 6.05 -2.99 -44.61
C SER A 203 7.40 -2.98 -43.91
N ARG A 204 7.51 -3.65 -42.76
CA ARG A 204 8.80 -4.00 -42.15
C ARG A 204 9.49 -5.08 -42.98
N THR A 205 10.11 -4.62 -44.05
CA THR A 205 11.38 -5.13 -44.55
C THR A 205 11.91 -4.06 -45.49
N GLU A 206 13.17 -3.63 -45.29
CA GLU A 206 13.93 -3.25 -46.48
C GLU A 206 13.78 -4.41 -47.46
N GLN A 207 13.19 -4.17 -48.65
CA GLN A 207 12.96 -5.26 -49.59
C GLN A 207 14.31 -5.96 -49.80
N THR A 208 14.39 -7.22 -49.38
CA THR A 208 15.61 -8.01 -49.49
C THR A 208 16.07 -8.01 -50.94
N TYR A 209 17.37 -8.18 -51.19
CA TYR A 209 17.87 -8.25 -52.57
C TYR A 209 17.06 -9.22 -53.45
N ILE A 210 16.69 -10.39 -52.88
CA ILE A 210 15.83 -11.40 -53.51
C ILE A 210 14.42 -10.86 -53.78
N SER A 211 13.80 -10.13 -52.83
CA SER A 211 12.49 -9.50 -53.03
C SER A 211 12.51 -8.43 -54.13
N LYS A 212 13.55 -7.58 -54.17
CA LYS A 212 13.75 -6.57 -55.23
C LYS A 212 13.90 -7.23 -56.60
N GLU A 213 14.76 -8.24 -56.72
CA GLU A 213 14.93 -8.97 -57.98
C GLU A 213 13.68 -9.77 -58.37
N GLN A 214 12.90 -10.32 -57.43
CA GLN A 214 11.61 -10.97 -57.74
C GLN A 214 10.61 -10.00 -58.40
N HIS A 215 10.40 -8.82 -57.82
CA HIS A 215 9.51 -7.81 -58.41
C HIS A 215 10.03 -7.30 -59.77
N LYS A 216 11.34 -7.33 -60.01
CA LYS A 216 11.97 -6.92 -61.27
C LYS A 216 11.88 -8.00 -62.35
N LEU A 217 12.05 -9.28 -61.99
CA LEU A 217 12.12 -10.40 -62.92
C LEU A 217 10.74 -11.01 -63.24
N ILE A 218 9.82 -11.06 -62.28
CA ILE A 218 8.50 -11.70 -62.45
C ILE A 218 7.37 -10.67 -62.53
N LYS A 219 6.92 -10.39 -63.76
CA LYS A 219 5.82 -9.44 -64.07
C LYS A 219 4.54 -9.70 -63.28
N TYR A 220 4.20 -10.97 -62.99
CA TYR A 220 3.02 -11.31 -62.19
C TYR A 220 3.15 -10.83 -60.74
N VAL A 221 4.32 -11.00 -60.10
CA VAL A 221 4.58 -10.55 -58.73
C VAL A 221 4.54 -9.03 -58.65
N ALA A 222 5.15 -8.34 -59.62
CA ALA A 222 5.06 -6.89 -59.77
C ALA A 222 3.61 -6.39 -59.90
N LEU A 223 2.79 -7.06 -60.71
CA LEU A 223 1.38 -6.73 -60.91
C LEU A 223 0.55 -6.97 -59.63
N GLN A 224 0.77 -8.07 -58.91
CA GLN A 224 0.08 -8.31 -57.64
C GLN A 224 0.45 -7.27 -56.59
N LYS A 225 1.73 -6.90 -56.48
CA LYS A 225 2.18 -5.82 -55.57
C LYS A 225 1.52 -4.48 -55.92
N ARG A 226 1.56 -4.06 -57.20
CA ARG A 226 0.88 -2.84 -57.67
C ARG A 226 -0.62 -2.86 -57.37
N ASN A 227 -1.30 -3.99 -57.60
CA ASN A 227 -2.73 -4.12 -57.34
C ASN A 227 -3.06 -4.13 -55.84
N ALA A 228 -2.16 -4.63 -54.98
CA ALA A 228 -2.29 -4.50 -53.54
C ALA A 228 -2.10 -3.05 -53.08
N ASP A 229 -1.11 -2.35 -53.65
CA ASP A 229 -0.81 -0.95 -53.33
C ASP A 229 -1.96 -0.03 -53.74
N LEU A 230 -2.51 -0.16 -54.95
CA LEU A 230 -3.67 0.62 -55.41
C LEU A 230 -4.93 0.38 -54.56
N ARG A 231 -5.14 -0.85 -54.06
CA ARG A 231 -6.25 -1.15 -53.13
C ARG A 231 -6.01 -0.55 -51.75
N ALA A 232 -4.75 -0.54 -51.28
CA ALA A 232 -4.38 0.08 -50.01
C ALA A 232 -4.54 1.62 -50.10
N GLU A 233 -4.10 2.23 -51.19
CA GLU A 233 -4.28 3.65 -51.50
C GLU A 233 -5.77 4.03 -51.55
N GLN A 234 -6.59 3.30 -52.33
CA GLN A 234 -8.04 3.53 -52.40
C GLN A 234 -8.72 3.38 -51.02
N LYS A 235 -8.31 2.39 -50.23
CA LYS A 235 -8.84 2.18 -48.86
C LYS A 235 -8.39 3.30 -47.90
N SER A 236 -7.21 3.88 -48.11
CA SER A 236 -6.70 5.03 -47.36
C SER A 236 -7.47 6.29 -47.74
N GLN A 237 -7.60 6.60 -49.03
CA GLN A 237 -8.39 7.73 -49.54
C GLN A 237 -9.83 7.67 -49.04
N LEU A 238 -10.48 6.50 -49.15
CA LEU A 238 -11.84 6.30 -48.63
C LEU A 238 -11.94 6.60 -47.12
N ARG A 239 -10.93 6.26 -46.31
CA ARG A 239 -10.91 6.58 -44.88
C ARG A 239 -10.66 8.06 -44.60
N THR A 240 -9.83 8.73 -45.39
CA THR A 240 -9.51 10.16 -45.22
C THR A 240 -10.64 11.07 -45.72
N GLU A 241 -11.34 10.67 -46.79
CA GLU A 241 -12.36 11.49 -47.46
C GLU A 241 -13.80 11.20 -46.99
N ASN A 242 -14.06 10.06 -46.33
CA ASN A 242 -15.40 9.70 -45.85
C ASN A 242 -15.54 9.81 -44.33
N ASN A 243 -16.24 10.85 -43.90
CA ASN A 243 -16.52 11.16 -42.50
C ASN A 243 -17.49 10.18 -41.78
N THR A 244 -17.99 9.14 -42.46
CA THR A 244 -18.80 8.07 -41.83
C THR A 244 -17.98 6.90 -41.29
N ILE A 245 -16.65 6.91 -41.46
CA ILE A 245 -15.74 5.84 -41.04
C ILE A 245 -14.92 6.29 -39.84
N ALA A 246 -14.76 5.43 -38.83
CA ALA A 246 -13.85 5.69 -37.71
C ALA A 246 -12.38 5.73 -38.18
N THR A 247 -11.71 6.85 -37.91
CA THR A 247 -10.34 7.15 -38.37
C THR A 247 -9.30 7.19 -37.25
N SER A 248 -9.72 7.42 -36.00
CA SER A 248 -8.89 7.58 -34.79
C SER A 248 -8.25 6.27 -34.30
N VAL A 249 -7.37 5.67 -35.12
CA VAL A 249 -6.67 4.42 -34.80
C VAL A 249 -5.18 4.67 -34.61
N PHE A 250 -4.68 4.45 -33.39
CA PHE A 250 -3.29 4.71 -33.00
C PHE A 250 -2.54 3.42 -32.77
N TYR A 251 -1.27 3.36 -33.20
CA TYR A 251 -0.48 2.13 -33.22
C TYR A 251 0.74 2.25 -32.31
N PHE A 252 0.88 1.31 -31.37
CA PHE A 252 1.97 1.31 -30.40
C PHE A 252 3.07 0.30 -30.73
N GLY A 253 2.82 -0.62 -31.66
CA GLY A 253 3.73 -1.69 -32.06
C GLY A 253 3.48 -3.01 -31.32
N GLU A 254 3.89 -4.10 -31.95
CA GLU A 254 3.80 -5.46 -31.41
C GLU A 254 4.66 -5.66 -30.16
N GLY A 255 4.28 -6.62 -29.31
CA GLY A 255 5.01 -6.96 -28.08
C GLY A 255 4.87 -5.94 -26.95
N LYS A 256 3.93 -4.99 -27.06
CA LYS A 256 3.59 -4.03 -26.00
C LYS A 256 2.24 -4.32 -25.35
N ARG A 257 2.02 -3.75 -24.16
CA ARG A 257 0.73 -3.64 -23.48
C ARG A 257 0.51 -2.19 -23.04
N ILE A 258 -0.76 -1.77 -22.99
CA ILE A 258 -1.13 -0.51 -22.33
C ILE A 258 -1.08 -0.73 -20.81
N VAL A 259 -0.52 0.24 -20.10
CA VAL A 259 -0.54 0.30 -18.63
C VAL A 259 -1.75 1.10 -18.18
N ASP A 260 -1.90 2.31 -18.71
CA ASP A 260 -3.05 3.17 -18.51
C ASP A 260 -3.35 4.00 -19.77
N ALA A 261 -4.60 4.42 -19.94
CA ALA A 261 -5.03 5.36 -20.97
C ALA A 261 -6.19 6.21 -20.44
N GLN A 262 -6.03 7.53 -20.45
CA GLN A 262 -7.02 8.48 -19.94
C GLN A 262 -7.40 9.51 -21.00
N LEU A 263 -8.69 9.53 -21.35
CA LEU A 263 -9.32 10.47 -22.27
C LEU A 263 -9.55 11.82 -21.58
N SER A 264 -9.36 12.93 -22.28
CA SER A 264 -9.73 14.26 -21.77
C SER A 264 -11.26 14.41 -21.69
N PRO A 265 -11.82 15.18 -20.73
CA PRO A 265 -13.26 15.41 -20.65
C PRO A 265 -13.92 15.91 -21.94
N ASN A 266 -13.22 16.69 -22.77
CA ASN A 266 -13.71 17.14 -24.08
C ASN A 266 -13.55 16.12 -25.24
N ALA A 267 -12.99 14.94 -24.97
CA ALA A 267 -12.66 13.88 -25.93
C ALA A 267 -11.77 14.31 -27.12
N GLN A 268 -10.95 15.36 -26.97
CA GLN A 268 -10.03 15.84 -28.01
C GLN A 268 -8.61 15.31 -27.83
N MET A 269 -8.21 14.95 -26.61
CA MET A 269 -6.86 14.51 -26.27
C MET A 269 -6.91 13.21 -25.45
N MET A 270 -5.80 12.46 -25.45
CA MET A 270 -5.63 11.30 -24.57
C MET A 270 -4.16 11.14 -24.19
N VAL A 271 -3.90 10.78 -22.94
CA VAL A 271 -2.57 10.31 -22.50
C VAL A 271 -2.60 8.79 -22.39
N VAL A 272 -1.58 8.13 -22.95
CA VAL A 272 -1.44 6.66 -22.92
C VAL A 272 -0.06 6.28 -22.40
N SER A 273 0.01 5.42 -21.39
CA SER A 273 1.24 4.73 -20.99
C SER A 273 1.29 3.32 -21.59
N VAL A 274 2.41 2.95 -22.17
CA VAL A 274 2.67 1.59 -22.67
C VAL A 274 4.01 1.03 -22.20
N THR A 275 4.09 -0.28 -22.04
CA THR A 275 5.32 -1.01 -21.72
C THR A 275 5.41 -2.33 -22.49
N LYS A 276 6.53 -3.06 -22.36
CA LYS A 276 6.70 -4.40 -22.96
C LYS A 276 5.72 -5.39 -22.33
N ASN A 277 5.07 -6.20 -23.17
CA ASN A 277 4.13 -7.23 -22.75
C ASN A 277 4.87 -8.48 -22.26
N GLU A 278 5.29 -8.46 -20.99
CA GLU A 278 5.92 -9.59 -20.31
C GLU A 278 5.25 -9.82 -18.96
N SER A 279 5.17 -11.08 -18.53
CA SER A 279 4.45 -11.49 -17.31
C SER A 279 5.14 -11.05 -16.01
N TRP A 280 4.33 -10.87 -14.97
CA TRP A 280 4.77 -10.66 -13.59
C TRP A 280 5.27 -11.95 -12.92
N ASN A 281 4.79 -13.11 -13.40
CA ASN A 281 5.26 -14.43 -12.98
C ASN A 281 6.60 -14.79 -13.62
N ASN A 282 7.36 -15.66 -12.96
CA ASN A 282 8.54 -16.28 -13.53
C ASN A 282 8.11 -17.52 -14.32
N PRO A 283 8.24 -17.56 -15.66
CA PRO A 283 7.82 -18.71 -16.45
C PRO A 283 8.68 -19.97 -16.24
N GLY A 284 9.81 -19.86 -15.53
CA GLY A 284 10.70 -20.97 -15.19
C GLY A 284 10.61 -21.45 -13.74
N ASP A 285 9.69 -20.93 -12.92
CA ASP A 285 9.61 -21.26 -11.48
C ASP A 285 8.17 -21.55 -11.03
N ILE A 286 8.03 -22.45 -10.06
CA ILE A 286 6.74 -23.02 -9.63
C ILE A 286 6.67 -23.20 -8.11
N MET A 287 5.46 -23.08 -7.58
CA MET A 287 5.10 -23.49 -6.24
C MET A 287 4.30 -24.81 -6.33
N PRO A 288 4.85 -25.95 -5.87
CA PRO A 288 4.14 -27.22 -5.94
C PRO A 288 3.00 -27.27 -4.91
N ASN A 289 1.76 -27.48 -5.37
CA ASN A 289 0.66 -27.89 -4.50
C ASN A 289 0.59 -29.42 -4.46
N TYR A 290 0.75 -30.01 -3.27
CA TYR A 290 0.72 -31.47 -3.06
C TYR A 290 -0.67 -32.00 -2.65
N ILE A 291 -1.64 -31.11 -2.41
CA ILE A 291 -3.00 -31.48 -1.97
C ILE A 291 -4.03 -30.79 -2.87
N ASN A 292 -4.53 -31.55 -3.84
CA ASN A 292 -5.64 -31.19 -4.70
C ASN A 292 -6.71 -32.30 -4.68
N SER A 293 -7.82 -32.10 -5.40
CA SER A 293 -8.93 -33.06 -5.49
C SER A 293 -8.58 -34.39 -6.18
N GLU A 294 -7.45 -34.43 -6.90
CA GLU A 294 -7.04 -35.52 -7.79
C GLU A 294 -5.86 -36.34 -7.24
N ALA A 295 -5.32 -35.98 -6.08
CA ALA A 295 -4.10 -36.53 -5.48
C ALA A 295 -2.87 -36.49 -6.43
N THR A 296 -2.78 -35.44 -7.24
CA THR A 296 -1.63 -35.11 -8.10
C THR A 296 -0.85 -33.92 -7.52
N ILE A 297 0.22 -33.50 -8.20
CA ILE A 297 0.96 -32.27 -7.84
C ILE A 297 0.62 -31.20 -8.87
N ASP A 298 0.04 -30.08 -8.44
CA ASP A 298 -0.15 -28.92 -9.32
C ASP A 298 1.12 -28.06 -9.33
N ALA A 299 1.56 -27.69 -10.53
CA ALA A 299 2.62 -26.73 -10.74
C ALA A 299 2.03 -25.31 -10.77
N VAL A 300 1.82 -24.70 -9.60
CA VAL A 300 1.28 -23.32 -9.51
C VAL A 300 2.37 -22.34 -9.96
N PRO A 301 2.12 -21.42 -10.91
CA PRO A 301 3.14 -20.47 -11.37
C PRO A 301 3.61 -19.53 -10.25
N ALA A 302 4.93 -19.43 -10.05
CA ALA A 302 5.50 -18.55 -9.02
C ALA A 302 5.69 -17.10 -9.51
N ARG A 303 5.50 -16.13 -8.59
CA ARG A 303 5.88 -14.73 -8.82
C ARG A 303 7.40 -14.57 -9.01
N ARG A 304 7.84 -13.50 -9.67
CA ARG A 304 9.28 -13.15 -9.69
C ARG A 304 9.80 -12.75 -8.29
N ARG A 305 11.09 -13.02 -8.08
CA ARG A 305 11.88 -12.56 -6.92
C ARG A 305 12.54 -11.21 -7.21
N VAL A 306 12.98 -10.48 -6.18
CA VAL A 306 13.79 -9.26 -6.34
C VAL A 306 15.10 -9.53 -7.08
N SER A 307 15.69 -10.71 -6.87
CA SER A 307 16.89 -11.22 -7.55
C SER A 307 16.69 -11.53 -9.04
N ASP A 308 15.48 -11.94 -9.43
CA ASP A 308 15.13 -12.34 -10.81
C ASP A 308 14.34 -11.24 -11.56
N ASN A 309 14.26 -10.03 -11.01
CA ASN A 309 13.40 -9.00 -11.57
C ASN A 309 14.07 -8.23 -12.71
N ARG A 310 13.24 -7.83 -13.67
CA ARG A 310 13.64 -7.01 -14.82
C ARG A 310 13.49 -5.53 -14.49
N LYS A 311 14.47 -4.71 -14.88
CA LYS A 311 14.30 -3.25 -14.94
C LYS A 311 13.25 -2.96 -16.03
N TYR A 312 12.06 -2.51 -15.64
CA TYR A 312 11.01 -2.11 -16.59
C TYR A 312 10.95 -0.58 -16.70
N GLU A 313 10.42 -0.12 -17.82
CA GLU A 313 10.21 1.30 -18.14
C GLU A 313 8.85 1.43 -18.83
N GLU A 314 8.28 2.62 -18.79
CA GLU A 314 7.08 2.95 -19.56
C GLU A 314 7.41 4.01 -20.60
N GLN A 315 6.59 4.08 -21.65
CA GLN A 315 6.62 5.17 -22.60
C GLN A 315 5.26 5.86 -22.58
N LEU A 316 5.26 7.14 -22.18
CA LEU A 316 4.10 8.01 -22.32
C LEU A 316 3.95 8.51 -23.76
N TYR A 317 2.70 8.57 -24.20
CA TYR A 317 2.25 9.18 -25.43
C TYR A 317 1.14 10.20 -25.17
N LEU A 318 1.18 11.31 -25.90
CA LEU A 318 0.06 12.22 -26.05
C LEU A 318 -0.59 11.99 -27.41
N LEU A 319 -1.88 11.71 -27.43
CA LEU A 319 -2.69 11.58 -28.64
C LEU A 319 -3.55 12.82 -28.81
N ASP A 320 -3.49 13.39 -30.01
CA ASP A 320 -4.39 14.43 -30.50
C ASP A 320 -5.44 13.75 -31.38
N LEU A 321 -6.66 13.63 -30.86
CA LEU A 321 -7.76 12.89 -31.49
C LEU A 321 -8.46 13.73 -32.58
N VAL A 322 -8.23 15.04 -32.61
CA VAL A 322 -8.79 15.95 -33.62
C VAL A 322 -7.93 15.91 -34.89
N ASN A 323 -6.61 15.97 -34.74
CA ASN A 323 -5.64 15.95 -35.83
C ASN A 323 -5.11 14.54 -36.17
N ASN A 324 -5.57 13.52 -35.44
CA ASN A 324 -5.11 12.12 -35.55
C ASN A 324 -3.58 11.98 -35.45
N ALA A 325 -2.98 12.68 -34.49
CA ALA A 325 -1.54 12.77 -34.30
C ALA A 325 -1.08 12.17 -32.96
N GLN A 326 0.12 11.58 -32.94
CA GLN A 326 0.67 10.84 -31.80
C GLN A 326 2.08 11.36 -31.50
N TYR A 327 2.27 11.81 -30.26
CA TYR A 327 3.53 12.40 -29.78
C TYR A 327 4.10 11.55 -28.65
N VAL A 328 5.42 11.38 -28.64
CA VAL A 328 6.17 10.75 -27.55
C VAL A 328 6.47 11.83 -26.51
N LEU A 329 6.11 11.59 -25.25
CA LEU A 329 6.50 12.47 -24.14
C LEU A 329 7.84 11.98 -23.59
N ASP A 330 8.88 12.82 -23.69
CA ASP A 330 10.25 12.48 -23.26
C ASP A 330 10.47 12.89 -21.80
N TYR A 331 11.04 11.99 -20.99
CA TYR A 331 11.33 12.25 -19.58
C TYR A 331 12.54 13.16 -19.35
N LYS A 332 13.34 13.50 -20.38
CA LYS A 332 14.51 14.40 -20.28
C LYS A 332 14.20 15.79 -19.74
N THR A 333 12.94 16.23 -19.74
CA THR A 333 12.54 17.52 -19.15
C THR A 333 12.32 17.44 -17.63
N LEU A 334 12.26 16.25 -17.05
CA LEU A 334 12.09 16.06 -15.61
C LEU A 334 13.43 16.28 -14.87
N PRO A 335 13.46 17.07 -13.79
CA PRO A 335 14.68 17.30 -13.02
C PRO A 335 15.21 15.99 -12.43
N GLY A 336 16.49 15.71 -12.68
CA GLY A 336 17.19 14.53 -12.18
C GLY A 336 16.93 13.22 -12.91
N PHE A 337 16.26 13.23 -14.07
CA PHE A 337 16.00 12.01 -14.85
C PHE A 337 17.26 11.19 -15.21
N ASP A 338 18.47 11.78 -15.14
CA ASP A 338 19.75 11.15 -15.47
C ASP A 338 20.74 11.05 -14.28
N GLU A 339 20.30 11.35 -13.05
CA GLU A 339 21.15 11.31 -11.85
C GLU A 339 21.44 9.88 -11.38
N ASP A 340 22.71 9.61 -11.02
CA ASP A 340 23.13 8.34 -10.41
C ASP A 340 22.91 8.37 -8.89
N VAL A 341 21.64 8.37 -8.49
CA VAL A 341 21.19 8.46 -7.09
C VAL A 341 21.69 7.31 -6.19
N LEU A 342 22.20 6.23 -6.77
CA LEU A 342 22.79 5.09 -6.05
C LEU A 342 24.34 5.13 -6.00
N ALA A 343 24.99 6.24 -6.38
CA ALA A 343 26.45 6.31 -6.48
C ALA A 343 27.20 5.93 -5.19
N SER A 344 26.68 6.34 -4.02
CA SER A 344 27.25 6.03 -2.70
C SER A 344 27.11 4.54 -2.36
N VAL A 345 25.92 3.97 -2.60
CA VAL A 345 25.60 2.53 -2.40
C VAL A 345 26.49 1.65 -3.26
N LYS A 346 26.63 1.99 -4.55
CA LYS A 346 27.50 1.28 -5.49
C LYS A 346 28.97 1.41 -5.11
N ALA A 347 29.41 2.59 -4.63
CA ALA A 347 30.78 2.78 -4.15
C ALA A 347 31.12 1.91 -2.93
N GLU A 348 30.23 1.78 -1.94
CA GLU A 348 30.42 0.86 -0.80
C GLU A 348 30.54 -0.60 -1.26
N ASN A 349 29.66 -1.03 -2.16
CA ASN A 349 29.64 -2.40 -2.68
C ASN A 349 30.87 -2.72 -3.55
N TYR A 350 31.34 -1.78 -4.37
CA TYR A 350 32.57 -1.92 -5.15
C TYR A 350 33.81 -1.96 -4.26
N ALA A 351 33.89 -1.09 -3.25
CA ALA A 351 35.02 -1.04 -2.32
C ALA A 351 35.20 -2.37 -1.57
N ARG A 352 34.09 -3.02 -1.18
CA ARG A 352 34.10 -4.37 -0.59
C ARG A 352 34.69 -5.44 -1.52
N GLU A 353 34.47 -5.31 -2.83
CA GLU A 353 35.05 -6.19 -3.86
C GLU A 353 36.49 -5.77 -4.27
N GLY A 354 37.10 -4.79 -3.60
CA GLY A 354 38.42 -4.25 -3.95
C GLY A 354 38.44 -3.41 -5.23
N LYS A 355 37.28 -2.87 -5.65
CA LYS A 355 37.07 -2.11 -6.87
C LYS A 355 36.74 -0.64 -6.58
N GLU A 356 36.92 0.22 -7.56
CA GLU A 356 36.48 1.63 -7.54
C GLU A 356 35.22 1.77 -8.40
N TYR A 357 34.15 2.38 -7.87
CA TYR A 357 32.98 2.76 -8.66
C TYR A 357 33.15 4.17 -9.23
N LYS A 358 32.76 4.36 -10.50
CA LYS A 358 32.77 5.67 -11.17
C LYS A 358 31.36 6.03 -11.58
N SER A 359 30.79 7.01 -10.89
CA SER A 359 29.46 7.52 -11.16
C SER A 359 29.39 8.20 -12.54
N SER A 360 28.28 8.02 -13.23
CA SER A 360 28.03 8.58 -14.57
C SER A 360 26.55 8.89 -14.75
N LYS A 361 26.23 10.01 -15.40
CA LYS A 361 24.86 10.33 -15.77
C LYS A 361 24.31 9.33 -16.79
N GLN A 362 23.13 8.76 -16.49
CA GLN A 362 22.43 7.83 -17.36
C GLN A 362 20.92 8.00 -17.13
N ALA A 363 20.15 8.13 -18.22
CA ALA A 363 18.70 8.21 -18.15
C ALA A 363 18.12 7.01 -17.37
N ARG A 364 17.31 7.32 -16.36
CA ARG A 364 16.68 6.34 -15.48
C ARG A 364 15.41 5.77 -16.11
N ASN A 365 15.09 4.54 -15.76
CA ASN A 365 13.81 3.94 -16.06
C ASN A 365 12.73 4.65 -15.22
N ILE A 366 11.69 5.16 -15.89
CA ILE A 366 10.59 5.90 -15.25
C ILE A 366 9.25 5.24 -15.67
N HIS A 367 8.30 5.22 -14.74
CA HIS A 367 6.96 4.65 -14.94
C HIS A 367 5.89 5.43 -14.16
N LEU A 368 4.60 5.14 -14.40
CA LEU A 368 3.53 5.61 -13.53
C LEU A 368 3.65 4.95 -12.14
N ILE A 369 3.46 5.72 -11.06
CA ILE A 369 3.58 5.22 -9.67
C ILE A 369 2.44 4.25 -9.27
N GLY A 370 1.35 4.19 -10.04
CA GLY A 370 0.24 3.27 -9.76
C GLY A 370 -0.98 3.49 -10.65
N ARG A 371 -2.15 3.17 -10.09
CA ARG A 371 -3.46 3.51 -10.70
C ARG A 371 -3.78 4.97 -10.44
N ASN A 372 -4.62 5.56 -11.29
CA ASN A 372 -5.04 6.97 -11.19
C ASN A 372 -3.88 7.98 -11.29
N SER A 373 -2.71 7.56 -11.80
CA SER A 373 -1.52 8.39 -11.98
C SER A 373 -1.62 9.40 -13.14
N ILE A 374 -2.76 9.49 -13.84
CA ILE A 374 -3.05 10.50 -14.86
C ILE A 374 -4.41 11.12 -14.51
N GLN A 375 -4.43 12.43 -14.25
CA GLN A 375 -5.61 13.19 -13.80
C GLN A 375 -5.84 14.40 -14.72
N TRP A 376 -6.93 14.39 -15.49
CA TRP A 376 -7.35 15.55 -16.27
C TRP A 376 -8.09 16.56 -15.39
N HIS A 377 -7.87 17.85 -15.62
CA HIS A 377 -8.73 18.90 -15.08
C HIS A 377 -10.07 18.93 -15.86
N ASN A 378 -11.16 19.30 -15.20
CA ASN A 378 -12.53 19.23 -15.73
C ASN A 378 -12.72 19.97 -17.07
N ASP A 379 -12.00 21.08 -17.28
CA ASP A 379 -12.08 21.86 -18.53
C ASP A 379 -11.19 21.34 -19.68
N SER A 380 -10.47 20.24 -19.47
CA SER A 380 -9.54 19.62 -20.41
C SER A 380 -8.30 20.45 -20.81
N LYS A 381 -8.04 21.62 -20.20
CA LYS A 381 -6.84 22.43 -20.51
C LYS A 381 -5.58 21.93 -19.84
N GLN A 382 -5.71 21.17 -18.76
CA GLN A 382 -4.59 20.62 -17.99
C GLN A 382 -4.74 19.12 -17.76
N VAL A 383 -3.62 18.43 -17.67
CA VAL A 383 -3.51 17.05 -17.19
C VAL A 383 -2.29 16.95 -16.29
N ALA A 384 -2.43 16.28 -15.16
CA ALA A 384 -1.36 16.00 -14.21
C ALA A 384 -1.01 14.51 -14.29
N ILE A 385 0.28 14.20 -14.23
CA ILE A 385 0.82 12.85 -14.35
C ILE A 385 1.80 12.63 -13.19
N MET A 386 1.58 11.58 -12.40
CA MET A 386 2.48 11.18 -11.33
C MET A 386 3.37 10.01 -11.78
N LEU A 387 4.68 10.21 -11.66
CA LEU A 387 5.72 9.31 -12.17
C LEU A 387 6.70 8.94 -11.06
N GLU A 388 7.28 7.76 -11.16
CA GLU A 388 8.29 7.22 -10.23
C GLU A 388 9.50 6.70 -11.01
N ALA A 389 10.68 6.83 -10.41
CA ALA A 389 11.92 6.23 -10.88
C ALA A 389 12.03 4.77 -10.40
N TRP A 390 12.53 3.89 -11.25
CA TRP A 390 12.75 2.46 -10.96
C TRP A 390 13.62 2.16 -9.72
N ASP A 391 14.51 3.08 -9.35
CA ASP A 391 15.34 3.00 -8.14
C ASP A 391 14.58 3.38 -6.85
N ASN A 392 13.32 3.77 -6.99
CA ASN A 392 12.39 4.22 -5.95
C ASN A 392 12.88 5.45 -5.18
N LYS A 393 13.80 6.26 -5.74
CA LYS A 393 14.37 7.46 -5.09
C LYS A 393 13.69 8.76 -5.47
N ASP A 394 12.93 8.78 -6.56
CA ASP A 394 12.31 9.99 -7.07
C ASP A 394 10.88 9.75 -7.54
N ARG A 395 10.00 10.69 -7.16
CA ARG A 395 8.65 10.83 -7.68
C ARG A 395 8.46 12.23 -8.24
N TRP A 396 7.85 12.32 -9.41
CA TRP A 396 7.50 13.57 -10.06
C TRP A 396 5.98 13.72 -10.18
N ILE A 397 5.49 14.95 -10.07
CA ILE A 397 4.20 15.37 -10.61
C ILE A 397 4.51 16.30 -11.77
N ALA A 398 4.02 15.98 -12.96
CA ALA A 398 4.24 16.76 -14.17
C ALA A 398 2.93 17.09 -14.88
N THR A 399 2.86 18.24 -15.54
CA THR A 399 1.80 18.57 -16.50
C THR A 399 2.30 18.44 -17.93
N ILE A 400 1.42 18.60 -18.92
CA ILE A 400 1.79 18.62 -20.34
C ILE A 400 1.70 20.04 -20.88
N ASP A 401 2.80 20.51 -21.47
CA ASP A 401 2.78 21.62 -22.41
C ASP A 401 2.22 21.11 -23.75
N PHE A 402 0.95 21.44 -24.01
CA PHE A 402 0.24 20.99 -25.21
C PHE A 402 0.70 21.65 -26.51
N GLU A 403 1.44 22.77 -26.44
CA GLU A 403 2.02 23.43 -27.62
C GLU A 403 3.31 22.72 -28.02
N ASN A 404 4.27 22.61 -27.10
CA ASN A 404 5.59 22.00 -27.36
C ASN A 404 5.63 20.47 -27.19
N LYS A 405 4.50 19.85 -26.79
CA LYS A 405 4.33 18.38 -26.64
C LYS A 405 5.32 17.75 -25.66
N GLN A 406 5.56 18.40 -24.52
CA GLN A 406 6.58 18.02 -23.53
C GLN A 406 6.02 17.99 -22.10
N LEU A 407 6.68 17.25 -21.20
CA LEU A 407 6.35 17.24 -19.78
C LEU A 407 6.91 18.49 -19.09
N VAL A 408 6.13 19.10 -18.20
CA VAL A 408 6.51 20.25 -17.36
C VAL A 408 6.47 19.81 -15.90
N ASN A 409 7.61 19.79 -15.23
CA ASN A 409 7.68 19.39 -13.82
C ASN A 409 6.98 20.41 -12.90
N GLN A 410 5.98 19.94 -12.14
CA GLN A 410 5.28 20.72 -11.11
C GLN A 410 5.82 20.44 -9.71
N HIS A 411 6.26 19.19 -9.45
CA HIS A 411 6.84 18.77 -8.17
C HIS A 411 7.82 17.62 -8.38
N ARG A 412 8.94 17.61 -7.65
CA ARG A 412 9.86 16.47 -7.49
C ARG A 412 10.00 16.20 -6.00
N LEU A 413 9.70 14.97 -5.57
CA LEU A 413 10.09 14.44 -4.28
C LEU A 413 11.30 13.53 -4.50
N HIS A 414 12.36 13.75 -3.73
CA HIS A 414 13.54 12.88 -3.69
C HIS A 414 13.72 12.31 -2.28
N ASP A 415 14.09 11.05 -2.17
CA ASP A 415 14.35 10.37 -0.90
C ASP A 415 15.53 9.38 -1.06
N ASP A 416 16.61 9.58 -0.31
CA ASP A 416 17.81 8.71 -0.33
C ASP A 416 17.48 7.22 -0.02
N ALA A 417 16.44 7.01 0.81
CA ALA A 417 15.96 5.70 1.22
C ALA A 417 14.92 5.17 0.25
N TRP A 418 13.68 5.70 0.25
CA TRP A 418 12.70 5.45 -0.81
C TRP A 418 11.46 6.35 -0.73
N ILE A 419 10.86 6.60 -1.90
CA ILE A 419 9.51 7.14 -2.06
C ILE A 419 8.51 6.13 -1.49
N ASN A 420 7.77 6.56 -0.47
CA ASN A 420 6.72 5.75 0.14
C ASN A 420 5.58 5.47 -0.86
N TRP A 421 4.91 4.32 -0.74
CA TRP A 421 3.69 4.02 -1.51
C TRP A 421 2.52 4.91 -1.07
N ALA A 422 2.48 5.26 0.22
CA ALA A 422 1.54 6.23 0.78
C ALA A 422 1.98 7.69 0.51
N PHE A 423 1.09 8.65 0.77
CA PHE A 423 1.33 10.09 0.59
C PHE A 423 1.61 10.50 -0.85
N ASN A 424 0.89 9.87 -1.78
CA ASN A 424 0.89 10.13 -3.22
C ASN A 424 -0.53 10.47 -3.74
N ASP A 425 -1.43 10.90 -2.85
CA ASP A 425 -2.72 11.46 -3.26
C ASP A 425 -2.45 12.74 -4.06
N PHE A 426 -3.11 12.93 -5.19
CA PHE A 426 -3.04 14.16 -5.96
C PHE A 426 -4.28 14.32 -6.83
N GLY A 427 -4.52 15.55 -7.28
CA GLY A 427 -5.60 15.87 -8.18
C GLY A 427 -5.69 17.37 -8.44
N TRP A 428 -6.85 17.79 -8.89
CA TRP A 428 -7.17 19.18 -9.21
C TRP A 428 -8.25 19.72 -8.30
N PHE A 429 -8.24 21.04 -8.10
CA PHE A 429 -9.43 21.76 -7.70
C PHE A 429 -10.52 21.60 -8.77
N ASN A 430 -11.79 21.56 -8.36
CA ASN A 430 -12.91 21.30 -9.25
C ASN A 430 -13.14 22.46 -10.24
N ASN A 431 -12.89 23.69 -9.78
CA ASN A 431 -13.23 24.94 -10.45
C ASN A 431 -12.00 25.79 -10.83
N SER A 432 -10.77 25.31 -10.59
CA SER A 432 -9.53 26.03 -10.94
C SER A 432 -8.38 25.09 -11.29
N GLU A 433 -7.47 25.58 -12.14
CA GLU A 433 -6.22 24.91 -12.53
C GLU A 433 -5.18 24.92 -11.38
N THR A 434 -5.61 24.54 -10.17
CA THR A 434 -4.80 24.39 -8.95
C THR A 434 -4.63 22.91 -8.64
N LEU A 435 -3.38 22.46 -8.57
CA LEU A 435 -3.05 21.11 -8.10
C LEU A 435 -3.16 21.03 -6.59
N TYR A 436 -3.65 19.91 -6.07
CA TYR A 436 -3.40 19.46 -4.71
C TYR A 436 -2.60 18.16 -4.72
N PHE A 437 -1.77 17.93 -3.70
CA PHE A 437 -1.05 16.68 -3.53
C PHE A 437 -0.60 16.43 -2.08
N THR A 438 -0.39 15.17 -1.71
CA THR A 438 0.37 14.79 -0.51
C THR A 438 1.85 14.59 -0.82
N SER A 439 2.70 14.84 0.18
CA SER A 439 4.16 14.74 0.06
C SER A 439 4.81 14.56 1.44
N GLU A 440 5.83 13.70 1.54
CA GLU A 440 6.66 13.53 2.74
C GLU A 440 7.80 14.57 2.84
N GLN A 441 7.85 15.59 1.97
CA GLN A 441 8.97 16.56 1.87
C GLN A 441 9.31 17.35 3.15
N SER A 442 8.49 17.29 4.19
CA SER A 442 8.73 17.90 5.51
C SER A 442 9.17 16.91 6.59
N GLY A 443 9.40 15.64 6.21
CA GLY A 443 9.58 14.52 7.14
C GLY A 443 8.27 13.84 7.55
N TYR A 444 7.11 14.41 7.21
CA TYR A 444 5.78 13.84 7.42
C TYR A 444 4.91 14.04 6.18
N GLY A 445 4.00 13.10 5.92
CA GLY A 445 3.04 13.20 4.83
C GLY A 445 2.02 14.31 5.10
N HIS A 446 2.11 15.42 4.37
CA HIS A 446 1.22 16.58 4.49
C HIS A 446 0.57 16.97 3.16
N LEU A 447 -0.53 17.72 3.23
CA LEU A 447 -1.25 18.30 2.10
C LEU A 447 -0.62 19.61 1.64
N TYR A 448 -0.38 19.70 0.33
CA TYR A 448 0.13 20.87 -0.38
C TYR A 448 -0.81 21.23 -1.54
N ILE A 449 -0.81 22.51 -1.92
CA ILE A 449 -1.45 23.01 -3.14
C ILE A 449 -0.47 23.84 -3.97
N LYS A 450 -0.70 23.88 -5.29
CA LYS A 450 0.13 24.61 -6.25
C LYS A 450 -0.68 25.03 -7.47
N ALA A 451 -0.82 26.33 -7.73
CA ALA A 451 -1.26 26.81 -9.05
C ALA A 451 -0.16 26.54 -10.10
N ILE A 452 -0.52 26.30 -11.37
CA ILE A 452 0.44 25.87 -12.42
C ILE A 452 1.73 26.71 -12.45
N ASP A 453 1.61 28.04 -12.48
CA ASP A 453 2.75 28.96 -12.50
C ASP A 453 3.12 29.53 -11.12
N GLY A 454 2.47 29.05 -10.05
CA GLY A 454 2.68 29.50 -8.67
C GLY A 454 3.58 28.58 -7.84
N ASP A 455 3.99 29.08 -6.68
CA ASP A 455 4.75 28.33 -5.68
C ASP A 455 3.91 27.25 -4.97
N VAL A 456 4.59 26.24 -4.41
CA VAL A 456 3.96 25.21 -3.57
C VAL A 456 3.65 25.79 -2.18
N LYS A 457 2.37 25.77 -1.79
CA LYS A 457 1.88 26.17 -0.46
C LYS A 457 1.50 24.93 0.35
N ALA A 458 2.02 24.79 1.56
CA ALA A 458 1.54 23.80 2.52
C ALA A 458 0.19 24.23 3.12
N LEU A 459 -0.80 23.33 3.17
CA LEU A 459 -2.04 23.55 3.92
C LEU A 459 -2.00 22.89 5.31
N THR A 460 -1.19 21.84 5.49
CA THR A 460 -0.98 21.17 6.76
C THR A 460 0.51 21.08 7.11
N GLN A 461 0.82 21.07 8.41
CA GLN A 461 2.18 20.93 8.93
C GLN A 461 2.18 20.41 10.37
N GLY A 462 3.23 19.70 10.76
CA GLY A 462 3.47 19.19 12.13
C GLY A 462 4.03 17.76 12.13
N GLN A 463 4.17 17.18 13.33
CA GLN A 463 4.62 15.79 13.53
C GLN A 463 3.43 14.82 13.56
N TYR A 464 2.71 14.74 12.44
CA TYR A 464 1.60 13.81 12.22
C TYR A 464 1.40 13.61 10.72
N GLU A 465 0.75 12.53 10.33
CA GLU A 465 0.50 12.14 8.95
C GLU A 465 -0.93 12.52 8.51
N VAL A 466 -1.06 12.98 7.25
CA VAL A 466 -2.33 13.27 6.56
C VAL A 466 -2.61 12.18 5.53
N ARG A 467 -3.81 11.60 5.56
CA ARG A 467 -4.24 10.48 4.70
C ARG A 467 -5.70 10.63 4.30
N ASN A 468 -6.11 9.92 3.23
CA ASN A 468 -7.49 9.84 2.74
C ASN A 468 -8.10 11.24 2.52
N LEU A 469 -7.57 12.02 1.57
CA LEU A 469 -8.09 13.37 1.30
C LEU A 469 -9.52 13.35 0.71
N THR A 470 -10.31 14.38 1.02
CA THR A 470 -11.55 14.71 0.28
C THR A 470 -11.65 16.23 0.14
N LEU A 471 -11.62 16.72 -1.10
CA LEU A 471 -11.86 18.13 -1.42
C LEU A 471 -13.37 18.40 -1.45
N THR A 472 -13.81 19.53 -0.88
CA THR A 472 -15.20 20.00 -0.98
C THR A 472 -15.51 20.49 -2.40
N GLY A 473 -16.75 20.33 -2.88
CA GLY A 473 -17.16 20.70 -4.23
C GLY A 473 -17.03 22.19 -4.57
N ASP A 474 -16.92 23.05 -3.54
CA ASP A 474 -16.69 24.49 -3.64
C ASP A 474 -15.21 24.91 -3.64
N ASP A 475 -14.29 23.95 -3.56
CA ASP A 475 -12.83 24.10 -3.45
C ASP A 475 -12.33 24.88 -2.20
N ASN A 476 -13.20 25.22 -1.25
CA ASN A 476 -12.81 26.03 -0.09
C ASN A 476 -12.11 25.21 1.01
N SER A 477 -12.23 23.88 1.02
CA SER A 477 -11.80 23.05 2.15
C SER A 477 -11.40 21.62 1.77
N PHE A 478 -10.59 21.01 2.63
CA PHE A 478 -10.33 19.58 2.60
C PHE A 478 -10.77 18.94 3.91
N TYR A 479 -11.41 17.78 3.81
CA TYR A 479 -11.46 16.80 4.88
C TYR A 479 -10.34 15.79 4.69
N PHE A 480 -9.82 15.25 5.79
CA PHE A 480 -8.82 14.20 5.77
C PHE A 480 -8.77 13.45 7.11
N LYS A 481 -8.10 12.30 7.12
CA LYS A 481 -7.77 11.54 8.32
C LYS A 481 -6.33 11.80 8.75
N GLY A 482 -6.08 11.99 10.05
CA GLY A 482 -4.73 12.19 10.57
C GLY A 482 -4.54 11.80 12.03
N ASN A 483 -3.29 11.58 12.43
CA ASN A 483 -2.93 11.05 13.76
C ASN A 483 -2.33 12.08 14.73
N LYS A 484 -2.85 13.32 14.68
CA LYS A 484 -2.32 14.47 15.43
C LYS A 484 -2.36 14.34 16.96
N LYS A 485 -3.32 13.58 17.52
CA LYS A 485 -3.48 13.40 18.98
C LYS A 485 -2.46 12.42 19.57
N HIS A 486 -2.20 11.35 18.84
CA HIS A 486 -1.35 10.23 19.24
C HIS A 486 -1.09 9.39 17.98
N PRO A 487 0.12 8.85 17.73
CA PRO A 487 0.44 8.18 16.47
C PRO A 487 -0.48 7.01 16.12
N GLY A 488 -1.06 6.35 17.13
CA GLY A 488 -2.02 5.25 17.01
C GLY A 488 -3.51 5.63 17.11
N ILE A 489 -3.87 6.93 17.13
CA ILE A 489 -5.27 7.41 17.09
C ILE A 489 -5.44 8.21 15.81
N TYR A 490 -6.41 7.85 14.97
CA TYR A 490 -6.68 8.57 13.72
C TYR A 490 -8.07 9.21 13.76
N GLU A 491 -8.10 10.54 13.82
CA GLU A 491 -9.34 11.35 13.77
C GLU A 491 -9.53 11.98 12.39
N ILE A 492 -10.74 12.46 12.13
CA ILE A 492 -11.10 13.22 10.94
C ILE A 492 -10.93 14.71 11.23
N TYR A 493 -10.29 15.40 10.30
CA TYR A 493 -9.98 16.82 10.35
C TYR A 493 -10.54 17.54 9.14
N HIS A 494 -10.81 18.84 9.33
CA HIS A 494 -11.17 19.81 8.32
C HIS A 494 -10.06 20.88 8.23
N VAL A 495 -9.67 21.27 7.02
CA VAL A 495 -8.77 22.41 6.79
C VAL A 495 -9.31 23.35 5.73
N ASP A 496 -9.42 24.64 6.07
CA ASP A 496 -9.78 25.71 5.15
C ASP A 496 -8.59 26.09 4.25
N VAL A 497 -8.80 26.13 2.94
CA VAL A 497 -7.75 26.34 1.92
C VAL A 497 -7.13 27.75 2.00
N ASN A 498 -7.95 28.75 2.32
CA ASN A 498 -7.54 30.15 2.31
C ASN A 498 -6.65 30.47 3.52
N SER A 499 -7.17 30.23 4.71
CA SER A 499 -6.55 30.53 6.01
C SER A 499 -5.61 29.45 6.53
N ALA A 500 -5.63 28.24 5.96
CA ALA A 500 -4.97 27.04 6.50
C ALA A 500 -5.38 26.70 7.95
N LYS A 501 -6.57 27.13 8.38
CA LYS A 501 -7.11 26.80 9.71
C LYS A 501 -7.52 25.33 9.75
N LEU A 502 -6.85 24.56 10.60
CA LEU A 502 -7.13 23.17 10.89
C LEU A 502 -8.10 23.03 12.07
N THR A 503 -9.14 22.20 11.92
CA THR A 503 -10.13 21.88 12.97
C THR A 503 -10.30 20.35 13.05
N ALA A 504 -10.42 19.79 14.27
CA ALA A 504 -10.82 18.39 14.44
C ALA A 504 -12.34 18.28 14.30
N VAL A 505 -12.82 17.31 13.52
CA VAL A 505 -14.25 17.03 13.32
C VAL A 505 -14.72 15.89 14.23
N THR A 506 -13.82 14.96 14.57
CA THR A 506 -14.11 13.81 15.44
C THR A 506 -13.22 13.76 16.69
N ASP A 507 -13.76 13.18 17.75
CA ASP A 507 -13.04 12.81 18.98
C ASP A 507 -13.48 11.40 19.44
N LEU A 508 -13.41 10.45 18.52
CA LEU A 508 -13.89 9.08 18.76
C LEU A 508 -12.82 8.18 19.38
N GLY A 509 -11.55 8.58 19.30
CA GLY A 509 -10.42 7.71 19.57
C GLY A 509 -10.35 6.55 18.56
N GLY A 510 -9.65 5.49 18.95
CA GLY A 510 -9.60 4.25 18.17
C GLY A 510 -9.03 4.42 16.76
N ARG A 511 -9.62 3.69 15.80
CA ARG A 511 -9.36 3.84 14.37
C ARG A 511 -10.65 4.16 13.64
N ASN A 512 -10.62 5.28 12.92
CA ASN A 512 -11.71 5.75 12.07
C ASN A 512 -11.30 5.64 10.58
N GLU A 513 -12.25 5.35 9.70
CA GLU A 513 -12.22 5.66 8.26
C GLU A 513 -13.52 6.42 7.94
N TYR A 514 -13.56 7.28 6.91
CA TYR A 514 -14.73 8.16 6.68
C TYR A 514 -15.10 8.37 5.21
N GLN A 515 -16.35 8.81 4.98
CA GLN A 515 -16.82 9.41 3.73
C GLN A 515 -17.80 10.55 4.04
N LEU A 516 -17.67 11.69 3.35
CA LEU A 516 -18.68 12.76 3.37
C LEU A 516 -19.98 12.30 2.69
N SER A 517 -21.13 12.77 3.17
CA SER A 517 -22.40 12.65 2.47
C SER A 517 -22.37 13.40 1.13
N PRO A 518 -23.21 13.03 0.15
CA PRO A 518 -23.34 13.75 -1.12
C PRO A 518 -23.61 15.27 -1.03
N ASP A 519 -24.19 15.74 0.08
CA ASP A 519 -24.44 17.15 0.41
C ASP A 519 -23.36 17.78 1.33
N GLU A 520 -22.30 17.04 1.65
CA GLU A 520 -21.17 17.42 2.52
C GLU A 520 -21.56 17.82 3.96
N THR A 521 -22.80 17.51 4.40
CA THR A 521 -23.28 17.87 5.76
C THR A 521 -22.99 16.82 6.84
N LYS A 522 -22.66 15.56 6.47
CA LYS A 522 -22.49 14.44 7.40
C LYS A 522 -21.25 13.61 7.08
N LEU A 523 -20.70 12.97 8.11
CA LEU A 523 -19.71 11.90 7.99
C LEU A 523 -20.41 10.54 8.18
N LEU A 524 -20.17 9.61 7.27
CA LEU A 524 -20.28 8.17 7.53
C LEU A 524 -18.90 7.69 7.97
N ILE A 525 -18.83 7.03 9.12
CA ILE A 525 -17.58 6.67 9.78
C ILE A 525 -17.59 5.15 10.04
N GLU A 526 -16.57 4.43 9.58
CA GLU A 526 -16.23 3.12 10.13
C GLU A 526 -15.35 3.34 11.35
N HIS A 527 -15.85 3.03 12.53
CA HIS A 527 -15.13 3.18 13.79
C HIS A 527 -14.88 1.82 14.43
N SER A 528 -13.70 1.67 15.04
CA SER A 528 -13.32 0.48 15.81
C SER A 528 -12.40 0.85 16.97
N THR A 529 -12.38 -0.01 18.00
CA THR A 529 -11.42 0.07 19.12
C THR A 529 -10.60 -1.23 19.19
N THR A 530 -9.52 -1.26 19.98
CA THR A 530 -8.67 -2.45 20.16
C THR A 530 -9.45 -3.71 20.57
N THR A 531 -10.61 -3.54 21.23
CA THR A 531 -11.46 -4.61 21.77
C THR A 531 -12.79 -4.77 21.04
N MET A 532 -13.10 -3.92 20.05
CA MET A 532 -14.38 -3.91 19.34
C MET A 532 -14.18 -3.92 17.82
N PRO A 533 -14.69 -4.96 17.11
CA PRO A 533 -14.72 -4.99 15.64
C PRO A 533 -15.38 -3.74 15.03
N PRO A 534 -15.05 -3.39 13.78
CA PRO A 534 -15.58 -2.19 13.14
C PRO A 534 -17.10 -2.23 12.97
N GLU A 535 -17.72 -1.08 13.22
CA GLU A 535 -19.14 -0.77 12.99
C GLU A 535 -19.27 0.61 12.32
N LEU A 536 -20.42 0.86 11.69
CA LEU A 536 -20.71 2.15 11.05
C LEU A 536 -21.40 3.11 12.01
N TYR A 537 -21.03 4.38 11.92
CA TYR A 537 -21.56 5.51 12.66
C TYR A 537 -21.87 6.67 11.70
N VAL A 538 -22.79 7.55 12.08
CA VAL A 538 -23.03 8.83 11.40
C VAL A 538 -22.80 9.99 12.35
N GLN A 539 -22.16 11.06 11.88
CA GLN A 539 -22.03 12.31 12.60
C GLN A 539 -22.46 13.47 11.69
N ASP A 540 -23.21 14.43 12.23
CA ASP A 540 -23.53 15.68 11.54
C ASP A 540 -22.37 16.67 11.73
N ILE A 541 -21.92 17.33 10.65
CA ILE A 541 -20.74 18.20 10.65
C ILE A 541 -21.08 19.63 11.12
N ALA A 542 -22.34 20.06 10.95
CA ALA A 542 -22.77 21.41 11.28
C ALA A 542 -23.16 21.58 12.76
N THR A 543 -23.13 20.51 13.55
CA THR A 543 -23.50 20.50 14.96
C THR A 543 -22.42 19.83 15.80
N ASP A 544 -22.27 20.22 17.06
CA ASP A 544 -21.40 19.53 18.04
C ASP A 544 -22.04 18.21 18.53
N ALA A 545 -22.78 17.50 17.67
CA ALA A 545 -23.46 16.25 18.01
C ALA A 545 -22.50 15.06 17.98
N GLU A 546 -22.64 14.17 18.96
CA GLU A 546 -21.88 12.92 19.01
C GLU A 546 -22.24 11.97 17.86
N ALA A 547 -21.28 11.15 17.42
CA ALA A 547 -21.52 10.16 16.36
C ALA A 547 -22.47 9.05 16.83
N VAL A 548 -23.50 8.77 16.03
CA VAL A 548 -24.55 7.79 16.33
C VAL A 548 -24.25 6.47 15.63
N GLN A 549 -24.23 5.37 16.40
CA GLN A 549 -24.00 4.03 15.87
C GLN A 549 -25.17 3.55 14.99
N LEU A 550 -24.86 3.15 13.75
CA LEU A 550 -25.81 2.66 12.77
C LEU A 550 -25.91 1.13 12.77
N THR A 551 -24.78 0.42 12.89
CA THR A 551 -24.74 -1.04 12.77
C THR A 551 -24.31 -1.72 14.08
N HIS A 552 -24.89 -2.89 14.31
CA HIS A 552 -24.75 -3.70 15.51
C HIS A 552 -24.62 -5.17 15.06
N THR A 553 -23.43 -5.56 14.63
CA THR A 553 -23.10 -6.81 13.95
C THR A 553 -22.12 -7.71 14.72
N VAL A 554 -21.44 -7.17 15.74
CA VAL A 554 -20.72 -7.93 16.78
C VAL A 554 -21.69 -8.83 17.53
N THR A 555 -21.33 -10.09 17.77
CA THR A 555 -22.23 -11.04 18.43
C THR A 555 -22.22 -10.87 19.95
N GLN A 556 -23.34 -11.24 20.60
CA GLN A 556 -23.40 -11.29 22.06
C GLN A 556 -22.41 -12.30 22.67
N GLU A 557 -22.03 -13.35 21.93
CA GLU A 557 -21.03 -14.32 22.40
C GLU A 557 -19.66 -13.65 22.52
N PHE A 558 -19.24 -12.90 21.49
CA PHE A 558 -17.99 -12.13 21.53
C PHE A 558 -17.99 -11.03 22.59
N LEU A 559 -19.11 -10.31 22.74
CA LEU A 559 -19.26 -9.28 23.77
C LEU A 559 -19.22 -9.84 25.20
N SER A 560 -19.61 -11.11 25.40
CA SER A 560 -19.57 -11.76 26.72
C SER A 560 -18.19 -12.23 27.14
N MET A 561 -17.20 -12.27 26.23
CA MET A 561 -15.87 -12.79 26.52
C MET A 561 -15.01 -11.78 27.31
N PRO A 562 -14.23 -12.23 28.30
CA PRO A 562 -13.39 -11.36 29.14
C PRO A 562 -12.08 -10.96 28.44
N TRP A 563 -12.18 -10.17 27.36
CA TRP A 563 -11.02 -9.68 26.63
C TRP A 563 -10.17 -8.73 27.47
N THR A 564 -8.84 -8.88 27.39
CA THR A 564 -7.92 -7.96 28.05
C THR A 564 -7.72 -6.72 27.18
N ALA A 565 -8.22 -5.57 27.62
CA ALA A 565 -7.98 -4.29 26.97
C ALA A 565 -6.54 -3.81 27.26
N PRO A 566 -5.67 -3.63 26.26
CA PRO A 566 -4.28 -3.27 26.51
C PRO A 566 -4.12 -1.79 26.85
N THR A 567 -3.14 -1.49 27.68
CA THR A 567 -2.61 -0.13 27.84
C THR A 567 -1.58 0.12 26.74
N VAL A 568 -1.71 1.20 25.96
CA VAL A 568 -0.65 1.66 25.06
C VAL A 568 0.31 2.55 25.83
N VAL A 569 1.59 2.19 25.84
CA VAL A 569 2.68 2.92 26.52
C VAL A 569 3.73 3.36 25.51
N GLU A 570 4.43 4.46 25.79
CA GLU A 570 5.63 4.85 25.06
C GLU A 570 6.87 4.23 25.74
N VAL A 571 7.46 3.20 25.12
CA VAL A 571 8.70 2.56 25.59
C VAL A 571 9.89 3.47 25.22
N PRO A 572 10.77 3.87 26.15
CA PRO A 572 11.94 4.67 25.81
C PRO A 572 12.89 3.91 24.88
N SER A 573 13.23 4.50 23.73
CA SER A 573 14.29 3.97 22.86
C SER A 573 15.67 4.39 23.37
N SER A 574 16.62 3.46 23.39
CA SER A 574 18.04 3.74 23.64
C SER A 574 18.77 4.30 22.41
N HIS A 575 18.14 4.25 21.24
CA HIS A 575 18.72 4.64 19.95
C HIS A 575 18.11 5.92 19.34
N THR A 576 16.91 6.35 19.76
CA THR A 576 16.30 7.61 19.29
C THR A 576 15.73 8.46 20.43
N LYS A 577 15.25 9.67 20.11
CA LYS A 577 14.60 10.57 21.07
C LYS A 577 13.11 10.29 21.27
N GLN A 578 12.50 9.59 20.31
CA GLN A 578 11.09 9.27 20.29
C GLN A 578 10.94 7.83 20.78
N GLY A 579 10.01 7.59 21.70
CA GLY A 579 9.77 6.25 22.19
C GLY A 579 8.93 5.41 21.23
N ILE A 580 8.94 4.11 21.52
CA ILE A 580 8.34 3.04 20.74
C ILE A 580 6.99 2.74 21.37
N PHE A 581 5.89 3.08 20.68
CA PHE A 581 4.56 2.82 21.23
C PHE A 581 4.26 1.32 21.20
N SER A 582 3.77 0.82 22.32
CA SER A 582 3.59 -0.62 22.56
C SER A 582 2.31 -0.88 23.36
N LYS A 583 1.53 -1.88 22.93
CA LYS A 583 0.41 -2.43 23.69
C LYS A 583 0.91 -3.39 24.76
N ILE A 584 0.48 -3.17 26.00
CA ILE A 584 0.73 -4.03 27.15
C ILE A 584 -0.57 -4.71 27.56
N TYR A 585 -0.60 -6.03 27.49
CA TYR A 585 -1.67 -6.87 28.01
C TYR A 585 -1.20 -7.48 29.34
N GLN A 586 -1.87 -7.13 30.43
CA GLN A 586 -1.56 -7.62 31.77
C GLN A 586 -2.84 -7.72 32.61
N ALA A 587 -2.90 -8.68 33.53
CA ALA A 587 -4.03 -8.80 34.44
C ALA A 587 -4.09 -7.61 35.44
N PRO A 588 -5.27 -7.24 35.96
CA PRO A 588 -5.42 -6.15 36.92
C PRO A 588 -4.50 -6.27 38.14
N LYS A 589 -3.99 -5.13 38.62
CA LYS A 589 -3.10 -5.07 39.79
C LYS A 589 -3.81 -5.62 41.03
N GLY A 590 -3.31 -6.73 41.55
CA GLY A 590 -3.85 -7.41 42.74
C GLY A 590 -4.49 -8.76 42.47
N GLU A 591 -4.79 -9.09 41.20
CA GLU A 591 -5.41 -10.37 40.81
C GLU A 591 -4.38 -11.43 40.38
N VAL A 592 -3.11 -11.05 40.22
CA VAL A 592 -2.02 -11.95 39.80
C VAL A 592 -1.63 -12.90 40.93
N ASN A 593 -1.91 -14.20 40.74
CA ASN A 593 -1.45 -15.25 41.64
C ASN A 593 0.09 -15.30 41.70
N ALA A 594 0.65 -15.25 42.91
CA ALA A 594 2.09 -15.16 43.15
C ALA A 594 2.91 -16.33 42.57
N THR A 595 2.29 -17.46 42.25
CA THR A 595 2.96 -18.65 41.69
C THR A 595 3.20 -18.62 40.18
N VAL A 596 2.68 -17.63 39.44
CA VAL A 596 2.78 -17.55 37.97
C VAL A 596 3.57 -16.31 37.50
N GLN A 597 4.14 -15.55 38.42
CA GLN A 597 4.82 -14.29 38.14
C GLN A 597 6.08 -14.45 37.27
N GLY A 598 6.43 -13.38 36.54
CA GLY A 598 7.69 -13.25 35.81
C GLY A 598 7.68 -13.66 34.34
N LYS A 599 6.65 -14.35 33.83
CA LYS A 599 6.61 -14.77 32.42
C LYS A 599 6.12 -13.65 31.51
N ALA A 600 6.74 -13.50 30.33
CA ALA A 600 6.23 -12.64 29.27
C ALA A 600 6.34 -13.24 27.87
N VAL A 601 5.51 -12.74 26.97
CA VAL A 601 5.57 -13.02 25.53
C VAL A 601 5.63 -11.69 24.77
N MET A 602 6.54 -11.60 23.82
CA MET A 602 6.58 -10.52 22.83
C MET A 602 5.93 -11.02 21.54
N PHE A 603 4.86 -10.35 21.12
CA PHE A 603 4.34 -10.47 19.76
C PHE A 603 5.01 -9.43 18.86
N VAL A 604 5.50 -9.89 17.71
CA VAL A 604 6.09 -9.02 16.68
C VAL A 604 5.18 -9.05 15.46
N HIS A 605 4.62 -7.89 15.11
CA HIS A 605 3.62 -7.80 14.05
C HIS A 605 4.20 -8.10 12.65
N GLY A 606 3.44 -8.80 11.82
CA GLY A 606 3.88 -9.19 10.47
C GLY A 606 3.81 -8.09 9.40
N ALA A 607 3.34 -6.90 9.75
CA ALA A 607 2.93 -5.88 8.80
C ALA A 607 4.09 -5.09 8.16
N GLY A 608 5.34 -5.52 8.36
CA GLY A 608 6.51 -4.81 7.85
C GLY A 608 6.67 -3.45 8.52
N TYR A 609 6.77 -2.40 7.70
CA TYR A 609 6.87 -1.00 8.11
C TYR A 609 5.48 -0.33 8.31
N LEU A 610 4.42 -1.12 8.51
CA LEU A 610 3.10 -0.62 8.92
C LEU A 610 2.98 -0.60 10.46
N GLN A 611 1.80 -0.24 10.97
CA GLN A 611 1.52 -0.03 12.39
C GLN A 611 0.62 -1.13 12.97
N ASN A 612 0.87 -1.57 14.20
CA ASN A 612 -0.07 -2.37 15.00
C ASN A 612 -0.42 -1.75 16.36
N SER A 613 0.40 -0.88 16.97
CA SER A 613 0.10 -0.22 18.25
C SER A 613 -0.93 0.92 18.15
N HIS A 614 -1.83 0.83 17.17
CA HIS A 614 -3.01 1.67 17.05
C HIS A 614 -4.15 1.21 17.97
N LEU A 615 -5.02 2.15 18.36
CA LEU A 615 -6.12 1.91 19.30
C LEU A 615 -7.41 1.38 18.66
N GLY A 616 -7.40 1.08 17.35
CA GLY A 616 -8.50 0.40 16.65
C GLY A 616 -8.36 -1.11 16.54
N TRP A 617 -9.37 -1.76 15.95
CA TRP A 617 -9.38 -3.20 15.71
C TRP A 617 -8.28 -3.60 14.74
N SER A 618 -7.48 -4.60 15.11
CA SER A 618 -6.33 -5.04 14.30
C SER A 618 -6.71 -6.18 13.35
N VAL A 619 -5.99 -6.28 12.24
CA VAL A 619 -5.98 -7.48 11.39
C VAL A 619 -5.43 -8.70 12.16
N TYR A 620 -4.65 -8.47 13.21
CA TYR A 620 -4.14 -9.48 14.15
C TYR A 620 -5.17 -9.76 15.28
N PHE A 621 -6.43 -9.98 14.90
CA PHE A 621 -7.51 -10.19 15.87
C PHE A 621 -7.41 -11.54 16.59
N ARG A 622 -6.84 -12.57 15.95
CA ARG A 622 -6.59 -13.87 16.59
C ARG A 622 -5.50 -13.78 17.64
N GLU A 623 -4.45 -13.03 17.33
CA GLU A 623 -3.33 -12.68 18.21
C GLU A 623 -3.87 -11.91 19.44
N PHE A 624 -4.70 -10.88 19.26
CA PHE A 624 -5.36 -10.15 20.35
C PHE A 624 -6.13 -11.08 21.33
N MET A 625 -6.93 -12.01 20.79
CA MET A 625 -7.67 -12.97 21.62
C MET A 625 -6.73 -14.00 22.28
N PHE A 626 -5.65 -14.40 21.60
CA PHE A 626 -4.59 -15.25 22.17
C PHE A 626 -3.80 -14.52 23.28
N HIS A 627 -3.52 -13.21 23.15
CA HIS A 627 -2.92 -12.39 24.20
C HIS A 627 -3.82 -12.36 25.44
N SER A 628 -5.13 -12.19 25.26
CA SER A 628 -6.10 -12.26 26.36
C SER A 628 -6.11 -13.64 27.04
N MET A 629 -5.99 -14.73 26.27
CA MET A 629 -5.82 -16.08 26.84
C MET A 629 -4.49 -16.25 27.59
N LEU A 630 -3.38 -15.72 27.07
CA LEU A 630 -2.08 -15.73 27.74
C LEU A 630 -2.14 -14.96 29.07
N VAL A 631 -2.87 -13.84 29.13
CA VAL A 631 -3.11 -13.11 30.39
C VAL A 631 -3.92 -13.96 31.39
N GLN A 632 -4.98 -14.66 30.95
CA GLN A 632 -5.67 -15.64 31.80
C GLN A 632 -4.76 -16.80 32.28
N LYS A 633 -3.64 -17.06 31.59
CA LYS A 633 -2.60 -18.03 31.98
C LYS A 633 -1.44 -17.41 32.75
N GLY A 634 -1.50 -16.13 33.11
CA GLY A 634 -0.52 -15.43 33.95
C GLY A 634 0.70 -14.87 33.22
N TYR A 635 0.71 -14.83 31.89
CA TYR A 635 1.75 -14.15 31.11
C TYR A 635 1.44 -12.65 30.98
N THR A 636 2.47 -11.81 31.00
CA THR A 636 2.37 -10.44 30.43
C THR A 636 2.63 -10.51 28.93
N VAL A 637 1.86 -9.82 28.10
CA VAL A 637 2.14 -9.75 26.65
C VAL A 637 2.47 -8.32 26.25
N ILE A 638 3.53 -8.17 25.46
CA ILE A 638 3.89 -6.91 24.78
C ILE A 638 3.72 -7.09 23.28
N ASP A 639 3.04 -6.14 22.64
CA ASP A 639 2.80 -6.06 21.20
C ASP A 639 3.25 -4.67 20.76
N MET A 640 4.38 -4.59 20.04
CA MET A 640 5.11 -3.34 19.80
C MET A 640 5.02 -2.90 18.35
N ASP A 641 4.92 -1.58 18.12
CA ASP A 641 5.51 -0.99 16.91
C ASP A 641 7.05 -0.96 17.05
N TYR A 642 7.75 -0.57 16.00
CA TYR A 642 9.23 -0.44 16.02
C TYR A 642 9.66 0.62 14.99
N ARG A 643 10.93 1.05 15.01
CA ARG A 643 11.52 1.83 13.92
C ARG A 643 11.24 1.15 12.59
N ALA A 644 10.73 1.91 11.62
CA ALA A 644 10.02 1.54 10.39
C ALA A 644 8.49 1.67 10.43
N SER A 645 7.80 1.37 11.54
CA SER A 645 6.33 1.37 11.58
C SER A 645 5.73 2.70 11.08
N SER A 646 4.57 2.63 10.43
CA SER A 646 3.88 3.81 9.90
C SER A 646 3.18 4.62 10.99
N GLY A 647 2.93 5.91 10.77
CA GLY A 647 2.29 6.81 11.75
C GLY A 647 3.27 7.77 12.41
N TYR A 648 4.58 7.55 12.26
CA TYR A 648 5.65 8.26 12.96
C TYR A 648 6.47 9.19 12.05
N GLY A 649 6.16 9.26 10.75
CA GLY A 649 6.89 10.06 9.77
C GLY A 649 8.02 9.33 9.04
N ARG A 650 8.58 10.00 8.02
CA ARG A 650 9.53 9.47 7.05
C ARG A 650 10.83 8.99 7.69
N ASP A 651 11.41 9.73 8.63
CA ASP A 651 12.70 9.36 9.23
C ASP A 651 12.58 8.12 10.13
N TRP A 652 11.44 7.95 10.79
CA TRP A 652 11.12 6.72 11.51
C TRP A 652 10.91 5.56 10.54
N ARG A 653 10.10 5.77 9.49
CA ARG A 653 9.85 4.79 8.41
C ARG A 653 11.14 4.29 7.75
N THR A 654 12.09 5.18 7.49
CA THR A 654 13.30 4.91 6.70
C THR A 654 14.50 4.44 7.52
N ALA A 655 14.40 4.38 8.86
CA ALA A 655 15.48 3.95 9.75
C ALA A 655 16.08 2.57 9.40
N ILE A 656 15.28 1.68 8.80
CA ILE A 656 15.67 0.32 8.37
C ILE A 656 16.30 0.24 6.97
N TYR A 657 16.45 1.37 6.27
CA TYR A 657 17.01 1.38 4.92
C TYR A 657 18.40 0.74 4.89
N ARG A 658 18.55 -0.31 4.07
CA ARG A 658 19.75 -1.17 3.92
C ARG A 658 20.15 -1.98 5.16
N GLN A 659 19.29 -2.05 6.19
CA GLN A 659 19.62 -2.67 7.48
C GLN A 659 18.41 -3.22 8.26
N MET A 660 17.39 -3.77 7.58
CA MET A 660 16.26 -4.45 8.23
C MET A 660 16.75 -5.46 9.27
N GLY A 661 16.00 -5.62 10.36
CA GLY A 661 16.36 -6.53 11.47
C GLY A 661 17.57 -6.05 12.27
N THR A 662 17.80 -4.74 12.30
CA THR A 662 18.78 -4.11 13.20
C THR A 662 18.09 -3.04 14.07
N PRO A 663 17.59 -1.90 13.54
CA PRO A 663 16.77 -0.97 14.33
C PRO A 663 15.60 -1.62 15.07
N GLU A 664 14.92 -2.57 14.45
CA GLU A 664 13.74 -3.22 15.03
C GLU A 664 14.13 -4.19 16.16
N VAL A 665 15.28 -4.87 16.02
CA VAL A 665 15.78 -5.79 17.07
C VAL A 665 16.27 -4.99 18.26
N GLU A 666 16.99 -3.88 18.04
CA GLU A 666 17.34 -2.91 19.08
C GLU A 666 16.10 -2.44 19.87
N ASP A 667 15.02 -2.08 19.16
CA ASP A 667 13.75 -1.65 19.78
C ASP A 667 13.05 -2.79 20.56
N MET A 668 13.13 -4.03 20.08
CA MET A 668 12.67 -5.22 20.83
C MET A 668 13.46 -5.42 22.13
N LEU A 669 14.77 -5.14 22.14
CA LEU A 669 15.60 -5.22 23.35
C LEU A 669 15.18 -4.15 24.37
N ASP A 670 14.88 -2.93 23.93
CA ASP A 670 14.32 -1.87 24.78
C ASP A 670 12.96 -2.29 25.36
N GLY A 671 12.10 -2.94 24.57
CA GLY A 671 10.84 -3.54 25.02
C GLY A 671 11.00 -4.58 26.14
N VAL A 672 11.96 -5.50 26.00
CA VAL A 672 12.30 -6.48 27.06
C VAL A 672 12.80 -5.79 28.32
N ASN A 673 13.69 -4.80 28.19
CA ASN A 673 14.19 -4.03 29.33
C ASN A 673 13.06 -3.25 30.03
N TRP A 674 12.10 -2.71 29.27
CA TRP A 674 10.92 -2.02 29.82
C TRP A 674 10.01 -2.98 30.61
N LEU A 675 9.75 -4.19 30.09
CA LEU A 675 8.97 -5.21 30.78
C LEU A 675 9.58 -5.60 32.13
N VAL A 676 10.91 -5.80 32.17
CA VAL A 676 11.63 -6.12 33.40
C VAL A 676 11.50 -4.98 34.42
N ALA A 677 11.64 -3.74 33.98
CA ALA A 677 11.60 -2.57 34.87
C ALA A 677 10.19 -2.19 35.35
N ASN A 678 9.14 -2.40 34.54
CA ASN A 678 7.80 -1.84 34.78
C ASN A 678 6.69 -2.87 34.98
N ALA A 679 6.84 -4.10 34.47
CA ALA A 679 5.78 -5.10 34.42
C ALA A 679 6.03 -6.36 35.28
N ASN A 680 7.08 -6.36 36.12
CA ASN A 680 7.45 -7.49 36.99
C ASN A 680 7.74 -8.79 36.21
N VAL A 681 8.51 -8.67 35.13
CA VAL A 681 8.93 -9.76 34.23
C VAL A 681 10.35 -10.19 34.58
N ASP A 682 10.60 -11.50 34.60
CA ASP A 682 11.95 -12.07 34.66
C ASP A 682 12.55 -12.03 33.25
N LYS A 683 13.71 -11.39 33.12
CA LYS A 683 14.43 -11.27 31.84
C LYS A 683 14.69 -12.63 31.18
N ASN A 684 14.83 -13.70 31.96
CA ASN A 684 15.09 -15.05 31.48
C ASN A 684 13.82 -15.83 31.08
N ARG A 685 12.63 -15.22 31.18
CA ARG A 685 11.32 -15.85 30.93
C ARG A 685 10.48 -15.06 29.93
N VAL A 686 11.14 -14.52 28.91
CA VAL A 686 10.50 -13.83 27.79
C VAL A 686 10.59 -14.69 26.53
N GLY A 687 9.44 -15.09 25.98
CA GLY A 687 9.35 -15.72 24.66
C GLY A 687 9.02 -14.70 23.58
N VAL A 688 9.32 -15.01 22.31
CA VAL A 688 8.97 -14.17 21.17
C VAL A 688 8.23 -14.96 20.08
N TYR A 689 7.26 -14.35 19.42
CA TYR A 689 6.68 -14.92 18.19
C TYR A 689 6.18 -13.85 17.25
N GLY A 690 6.14 -14.18 15.96
CA GLY A 690 5.65 -13.28 14.93
C GLY A 690 5.53 -13.98 13.58
N GLY A 691 4.68 -13.44 12.71
CA GLY A 691 4.45 -13.98 11.37
C GLY A 691 4.95 -13.07 10.26
N SER A 692 5.32 -13.61 9.10
CA SER A 692 5.80 -12.81 7.97
C SER A 692 7.02 -11.97 8.37
N TYR A 693 6.96 -10.64 8.34
CA TYR A 693 8.01 -9.76 8.88
C TYR A 693 8.32 -10.01 10.36
N GLY A 694 7.30 -10.35 11.17
CA GLY A 694 7.50 -10.72 12.57
C GLY A 694 8.19 -12.08 12.73
N GLY A 695 8.04 -12.98 11.76
CA GLY A 695 8.78 -14.25 11.69
C GLY A 695 10.24 -13.99 11.36
N PHE A 696 10.50 -13.09 10.41
CA PHE A 696 11.83 -12.56 10.11
C PHE A 696 12.50 -11.93 11.34
N LEU A 697 11.82 -11.01 12.06
CA LEU A 697 12.35 -10.39 13.27
C LEU A 697 12.55 -11.38 14.41
N THR A 698 11.68 -12.39 14.54
CA THR A 698 11.88 -13.51 15.48
C THR A 698 13.16 -14.29 15.18
N LEU A 699 13.49 -14.52 13.90
CA LEU A 699 14.78 -15.12 13.54
C LEU A 699 15.95 -14.18 13.83
N MET A 700 15.85 -12.90 13.44
CA MET A 700 16.94 -11.94 13.65
C MET A 700 17.28 -11.78 15.14
N SER A 701 16.29 -11.71 16.02
CA SER A 701 16.54 -11.64 17.47
C SER A 701 17.11 -12.94 18.03
N MET A 702 16.54 -14.10 17.69
CA MET A 702 17.02 -15.41 18.16
C MET A 702 18.42 -15.79 17.64
N PHE A 703 18.88 -15.15 16.55
CA PHE A 703 20.19 -15.38 15.94
C PHE A 703 21.23 -14.33 16.35
N LYS A 704 20.90 -13.03 16.35
CA LYS A 704 21.85 -11.96 16.68
C LYS A 704 21.93 -11.69 18.18
N GLU A 705 20.83 -11.87 18.90
CA GLU A 705 20.69 -11.55 20.33
C GLU A 705 20.21 -12.78 21.14
N PRO A 706 20.92 -13.93 21.09
CA PRO A 706 20.44 -15.23 21.58
C PRO A 706 20.23 -15.35 23.10
N ASP A 707 20.65 -14.34 23.87
CA ASP A 707 20.45 -14.24 25.32
C ASP A 707 19.19 -13.44 25.71
N VAL A 708 18.49 -12.81 24.76
CA VAL A 708 17.36 -11.90 25.04
C VAL A 708 16.04 -12.65 25.19
N PHE A 709 15.81 -13.70 24.40
CA PHE A 709 14.59 -14.49 24.41
C PHE A 709 14.88 -15.94 24.80
N ALA A 710 14.05 -16.50 25.69
CA ALA A 710 14.18 -17.87 26.17
C ALA A 710 13.69 -18.91 25.14
N SER A 711 12.79 -18.52 24.23
CA SER A 711 12.34 -19.29 23.08
C SER A 711 11.68 -18.41 22.03
N GLY A 712 11.63 -18.89 20.79
CA GLY A 712 11.08 -18.15 19.64
C GLY A 712 10.17 -19.01 18.77
N SER A 713 9.11 -18.43 18.20
CA SER A 713 8.30 -19.08 17.17
C SER A 713 8.16 -18.20 15.92
N ALA A 714 8.89 -18.54 14.87
CA ALA A 714 8.88 -17.84 13.60
C ALA A 714 7.81 -18.46 12.67
N LEU A 715 6.78 -17.69 12.34
CA LEU A 715 5.66 -18.11 11.48
C LEU A 715 5.86 -17.53 10.08
N ARG A 716 5.66 -18.31 9.01
CA ARG A 716 5.57 -17.80 7.62
C ARG A 716 6.78 -16.91 7.25
N LEU A 717 7.97 -17.34 7.65
CA LEU A 717 9.16 -16.50 7.87
C LEU A 717 9.94 -16.15 6.59
N VAL A 718 10.49 -14.94 6.52
CA VAL A 718 11.54 -14.60 5.53
C VAL A 718 12.91 -14.89 6.15
N SER A 719 13.72 -15.68 5.45
CA SER A 719 15.08 -16.08 5.84
C SER A 719 16.17 -15.46 4.95
N ASP A 720 15.81 -15.11 3.71
CA ASP A 720 16.69 -14.49 2.72
C ASP A 720 15.90 -13.54 1.82
N TRP A 721 16.12 -12.23 1.96
CA TRP A 721 15.40 -11.22 1.20
C TRP A 721 15.59 -11.32 -0.31
N THR A 722 16.59 -12.05 -0.81
CA THR A 722 16.76 -12.27 -2.25
C THR A 722 15.62 -13.11 -2.86
N SER A 723 14.84 -13.86 -2.05
CA SER A 723 13.68 -14.64 -2.50
C SER A 723 12.38 -13.81 -2.59
N TYR A 724 12.33 -12.66 -1.93
CA TYR A 724 11.09 -11.95 -1.72
C TYR A 724 10.66 -11.11 -2.93
N ASN A 725 9.48 -10.51 -2.90
CA ASN A 725 8.95 -9.76 -4.03
C ASN A 725 9.75 -8.48 -4.28
N HIS A 726 9.83 -8.02 -5.54
CA HIS A 726 10.64 -6.86 -5.88
C HIS A 726 10.15 -5.57 -5.22
N GLY A 727 8.89 -5.16 -5.44
CA GLY A 727 8.42 -3.82 -5.05
C GLY A 727 8.57 -3.52 -3.55
N TYR A 728 8.37 -4.53 -2.70
CA TYR A 728 8.64 -4.39 -1.26
C TYR A 728 10.14 -4.27 -0.96
N THR A 729 10.95 -5.17 -1.53
CA THR A 729 12.35 -5.34 -1.14
C THR A 729 13.27 -4.27 -1.75
N SER A 730 13.00 -3.83 -2.99
CA SER A 730 13.82 -2.84 -3.69
C SER A 730 13.72 -1.45 -3.08
N ASN A 731 12.58 -1.11 -2.47
CA ASN A 731 12.42 0.12 -1.70
C ASN A 731 13.39 0.19 -0.52
N ILE A 732 13.60 -0.93 0.18
CA ILE A 732 14.24 -0.91 1.50
C ILE A 732 15.70 -1.41 1.46
N LEU A 733 16.01 -2.37 0.58
CA LEU A 733 17.36 -2.96 0.43
C LEU A 733 17.99 -2.71 -0.95
N ASN A 734 17.36 -1.93 -1.83
CA ASN A 734 17.72 -1.83 -3.25
C ASN A 734 17.67 -3.22 -3.94
N THR A 735 18.34 -3.39 -5.09
CA THR A 735 18.45 -4.71 -5.75
C THR A 735 19.70 -5.47 -5.28
N PRO A 736 19.72 -6.82 -5.31
CA PRO A 736 20.95 -7.58 -5.04
C PRO A 736 22.10 -7.29 -6.02
N GLU A 737 21.81 -6.77 -7.22
CA GLU A 737 22.83 -6.33 -8.19
C GLU A 737 23.53 -5.06 -7.69
N ASP A 738 22.76 -4.08 -7.24
CA ASP A 738 23.23 -2.76 -6.79
C ASP A 738 23.80 -2.77 -5.36
N ASP A 739 23.26 -3.62 -4.46
CA ASP A 739 23.50 -3.53 -3.01
C ASP A 739 23.55 -4.86 -2.24
N LYS A 740 24.44 -5.77 -2.64
CA LYS A 740 24.68 -7.06 -1.97
C LYS A 740 24.83 -6.95 -0.45
N ILE A 741 25.49 -5.89 0.02
CA ILE A 741 25.76 -5.64 1.45
C ILE A 741 24.47 -5.52 2.27
N ALA A 742 23.43 -4.87 1.74
CA ALA A 742 22.15 -4.73 2.44
C ALA A 742 21.47 -6.09 2.67
N PHE A 743 21.51 -6.97 1.67
CA PHE A 743 20.93 -8.31 1.76
C PHE A 743 21.65 -9.20 2.77
N GLU A 744 22.98 -9.13 2.85
CA GLU A 744 23.79 -9.85 3.84
C GLU A 744 23.51 -9.35 5.28
N ARG A 745 23.42 -8.02 5.48
CA ARG A 745 23.09 -7.42 6.79
C ARG A 745 21.68 -7.74 7.28
N SER A 746 20.76 -7.99 6.35
CA SER A 746 19.31 -8.04 6.63
C SER A 746 18.70 -9.45 6.53
N SER A 747 19.43 -10.47 6.11
CA SER A 747 18.87 -11.82 5.89
C SER A 747 19.26 -12.80 7.00
N PRO A 748 18.32 -13.37 7.78
CA PRO A 748 18.61 -14.24 8.92
C PRO A 748 19.52 -15.43 8.63
N ILE A 749 19.51 -15.96 7.40
CA ILE A 749 20.32 -17.12 6.99
C ILE A 749 21.84 -16.91 7.17
N TYR A 750 22.31 -15.66 7.19
CA TYR A 750 23.72 -15.30 7.46
C TYR A 750 24.09 -15.24 8.94
N PHE A 751 23.12 -15.40 9.85
CA PHE A 751 23.33 -15.34 11.30
C PHE A 751 22.91 -16.63 12.02
N ALA A 752 22.48 -17.66 11.29
CA ALA A 752 21.91 -18.90 11.82
C ALA A 752 22.82 -19.66 12.81
N GLU A 753 24.14 -19.44 12.75
CA GLU A 753 25.11 -19.94 13.74
C GLU A 753 24.88 -19.39 15.16
N GLY A 754 24.17 -18.28 15.30
CA GLY A 754 23.83 -17.68 16.59
C GLY A 754 22.70 -18.38 17.34
N LEU A 755 21.95 -19.31 16.71
CA LEU A 755 20.86 -20.02 17.38
C LEU A 755 21.36 -20.82 18.60
N GLN A 756 20.88 -20.46 19.79
CA GLN A 756 21.19 -21.16 21.05
C GLN A 756 19.95 -21.66 21.80
N LYS A 757 18.77 -21.08 21.57
CA LYS A 757 17.54 -21.33 22.34
C LYS A 757 16.46 -22.00 21.47
N PRO A 758 15.45 -22.67 22.04
CA PRO A 758 14.41 -23.35 21.28
C PRO A 758 13.68 -22.44 20.27
N LEU A 759 13.71 -22.84 19.00
CA LEU A 759 13.05 -22.17 17.88
C LEU A 759 12.01 -23.09 17.22
N LEU A 760 10.75 -22.65 17.14
CA LEU A 760 9.72 -23.28 16.32
C LEU A 760 9.59 -22.56 14.98
N ILE A 761 9.71 -23.29 13.88
CA ILE A 761 9.46 -22.81 12.51
C ILE A 761 8.08 -23.32 12.07
N ASN A 762 7.16 -22.43 11.72
CA ASN A 762 5.84 -22.79 11.18
C ASN A 762 5.77 -22.38 9.70
N ALA A 763 5.72 -23.39 8.83
CA ALA A 763 6.01 -23.25 7.40
C ALA A 763 4.82 -23.68 6.51
N PRO A 764 4.01 -22.75 6.00
CA PRO A 764 3.05 -23.04 4.92
C PRO A 764 3.75 -23.51 3.64
N MET A 765 3.19 -24.54 2.99
CA MET A 765 3.79 -25.11 1.77
C MET A 765 3.30 -24.45 0.48
N VAL A 766 2.09 -23.89 0.48
CA VAL A 766 1.48 -23.22 -0.70
C VAL A 766 1.41 -21.69 -0.51
N ASP A 767 2.41 -21.14 0.18
CA ASP A 767 2.60 -19.71 0.41
C ASP A 767 3.13 -19.01 -0.85
N ASP A 768 2.25 -18.22 -1.48
CA ASP A 768 2.51 -17.44 -2.70
C ASP A 768 3.18 -16.08 -2.43
N ASN A 769 3.32 -15.68 -1.17
CA ASN A 769 3.95 -14.44 -0.76
C ASN A 769 5.36 -14.66 -0.22
N VAL A 770 5.51 -15.44 0.87
CA VAL A 770 6.79 -15.86 1.47
C VAL A 770 6.99 -17.35 1.15
N PHE A 771 7.66 -17.62 0.04
CA PHE A 771 7.78 -18.97 -0.50
C PHE A 771 8.36 -19.97 0.53
N PHE A 772 7.78 -21.18 0.57
CA PHE A 772 8.26 -22.31 1.39
C PHE A 772 9.78 -22.59 1.23
N GLN A 773 10.37 -22.20 0.09
CA GLN A 773 11.81 -22.17 -0.16
C GLN A 773 12.62 -21.56 0.99
N ASP A 774 12.15 -20.48 1.63
CA ASP A 774 12.84 -19.83 2.75
C ASP A 774 12.98 -20.76 3.96
N SER A 775 11.88 -21.39 4.36
CA SER A 775 11.88 -22.35 5.47
C SER A 775 12.80 -23.55 5.16
N VAL A 776 12.75 -24.09 3.94
CA VAL A 776 13.59 -25.21 3.51
C VAL A 776 15.08 -24.85 3.54
N ARG A 777 15.45 -23.68 3.01
CA ARG A 777 16.85 -23.21 2.98
C ARG A 777 17.39 -22.96 4.39
N LEU A 778 16.60 -22.34 5.26
CA LEU A 778 16.99 -22.11 6.65
C LEU A 778 17.16 -23.41 7.42
N VAL A 779 16.21 -24.36 7.31
CA VAL A 779 16.31 -25.67 7.96
C VAL A 779 17.57 -26.42 7.50
N GLN A 780 17.86 -26.45 6.20
CA GLN A 780 19.11 -27.06 5.70
C GLN A 780 20.35 -26.38 6.29
N ARG A 781 20.37 -25.04 6.37
CA ARG A 781 21.48 -24.29 6.97
C ARG A 781 21.66 -24.60 8.47
N LEU A 782 20.56 -24.76 9.22
CA LEU A 782 20.60 -25.14 10.63
C LEU A 782 21.11 -26.57 10.85
N ILE A 783 20.76 -27.51 9.95
CA ILE A 783 21.29 -28.89 9.95
C ILE A 783 22.80 -28.89 9.70
N GLU A 784 23.29 -28.13 8.71
CA GLU A 784 24.73 -28.00 8.40
C GLU A 784 25.53 -27.30 9.50
N LEU A 785 24.86 -26.54 10.36
CA LEU A 785 25.43 -25.90 11.55
C LEU A 785 25.26 -26.74 12.83
N GLU A 786 24.81 -28.00 12.70
CA GLU A 786 24.60 -28.95 13.80
C GLU A 786 23.72 -28.38 14.93
N LYS A 787 22.71 -27.58 14.58
CA LYS A 787 21.78 -26.98 15.55
C LYS A 787 20.74 -27.97 16.02
N GLU A 788 20.68 -28.21 17.33
CA GLU A 788 19.72 -29.14 17.95
C GLU A 788 18.42 -28.46 18.44
N ASN A 789 18.46 -27.15 18.67
CA ASN A 789 17.38 -26.40 19.33
C ASN A 789 16.33 -25.83 18.35
N PHE A 790 15.93 -26.59 17.32
CA PHE A 790 14.83 -26.18 16.44
C PHE A 790 13.85 -27.31 16.08
N GLU A 791 12.57 -26.95 15.94
CA GLU A 791 11.52 -27.80 15.39
C GLU A 791 10.91 -27.14 14.14
N THR A 792 10.31 -27.93 13.24
CA THR A 792 9.59 -27.42 12.06
C THR A 792 8.21 -28.08 11.95
N ALA A 793 7.17 -27.27 11.95
CA ALA A 793 5.80 -27.65 11.64
C ALA A 793 5.46 -27.19 10.21
N ILE A 794 5.06 -28.14 9.36
CA ILE A 794 4.63 -27.84 7.98
C ILE A 794 3.11 -27.74 7.91
N TYR A 795 2.60 -26.80 7.10
CA TYR A 795 1.18 -26.57 6.87
C TYR A 795 0.86 -26.78 5.38
N PRO A 796 0.52 -28.02 4.95
CA PRO A 796 0.55 -28.39 3.52
C PRO A 796 -0.47 -27.69 2.62
N VAL A 797 -1.58 -27.21 3.17
CA VAL A 797 -2.70 -26.59 2.42
C VAL A 797 -2.79 -25.07 2.60
N GLU A 798 -1.94 -24.49 3.46
CA GLU A 798 -2.08 -23.08 3.83
C GLU A 798 -1.26 -22.16 2.91
N PRO A 799 -1.86 -21.06 2.41
CA PRO A 799 -1.14 -19.96 1.80
C PRO A 799 -0.62 -18.99 2.88
N HIS A 800 -0.13 -17.81 2.48
CA HIS A 800 0.42 -16.83 3.43
C HIS A 800 -0.58 -16.39 4.51
N GLY A 801 -1.83 -16.15 4.12
CA GLY A 801 -2.93 -15.95 5.06
C GLY A 801 -3.60 -17.29 5.34
N PHE A 802 -3.31 -17.92 6.48
CA PHE A 802 -3.92 -19.19 6.85
C PHE A 802 -5.45 -19.09 6.80
N VAL A 803 -6.08 -20.09 6.18
CA VAL A 803 -7.53 -20.16 5.95
C VAL A 803 -8.18 -21.21 6.86
N GLN A 804 -7.57 -22.39 7.05
CA GLN A 804 -8.25 -23.47 7.75
C GLN A 804 -8.19 -23.28 9.29
N PRO A 805 -9.33 -23.31 9.99
CA PRO A 805 -9.38 -23.28 11.46
C PRO A 805 -8.51 -24.35 12.14
N SER A 806 -8.37 -25.53 11.52
CA SER A 806 -7.52 -26.62 12.02
C SER A 806 -6.04 -26.27 12.02
N SER A 807 -5.56 -25.54 11.02
CA SER A 807 -4.15 -25.14 10.89
C SER A 807 -3.81 -24.02 11.85
N TRP A 808 -4.68 -23.01 11.95
CA TRP A 808 -4.59 -21.97 13.00
C TRP A 808 -4.54 -22.60 14.41
N LEU A 809 -5.38 -23.60 14.67
CA LEU A 809 -5.44 -24.29 15.96
C LEU A 809 -4.17 -25.10 16.27
N ASP A 810 -3.60 -25.80 15.30
CA ASP A 810 -2.34 -26.54 15.48
C ASP A 810 -1.14 -25.58 15.65
N GLU A 811 -1.02 -24.54 14.82
CA GLU A 811 0.03 -23.51 14.91
C GLU A 811 0.09 -22.90 16.32
N TYR A 812 -1.03 -22.40 16.83
CA TYR A 812 -1.06 -21.77 18.16
C TYR A 812 -1.02 -22.74 19.33
N ARG A 813 -1.44 -24.00 19.17
CA ARG A 813 -1.17 -25.05 20.17
C ARG A 813 0.32 -25.33 20.30
N ARG A 814 1.08 -25.30 19.20
CA ARG A 814 2.55 -25.47 19.24
C ARG A 814 3.24 -24.26 19.86
N ILE A 815 2.86 -23.04 19.48
CA ILE A 815 3.34 -21.80 20.12
C ILE A 815 3.09 -21.83 21.63
N PHE A 816 1.85 -22.13 22.04
CA PHE A 816 1.49 -22.16 23.46
C PHE A 816 2.27 -23.23 24.22
N LYS A 817 2.39 -24.45 23.65
CA LYS A 817 3.21 -25.53 24.23
C LYS A 817 4.68 -25.13 24.36
N LEU A 818 5.26 -24.45 23.37
CA LEU A 818 6.65 -23.95 23.44
C LEU A 818 6.80 -23.00 24.64
N PHE A 819 5.89 -22.05 24.81
CA PHE A 819 5.94 -21.13 25.95
C PHE A 819 5.70 -21.81 27.30
N GLU A 820 4.76 -22.77 27.39
CA GLU A 820 4.54 -23.54 28.61
C GLU A 820 5.75 -24.38 29.05
N THR A 821 6.58 -24.86 28.11
CA THR A 821 7.75 -25.71 28.41
C THR A 821 9.06 -24.93 28.58
N THR A 822 9.16 -23.69 28.10
CA THR A 822 10.41 -22.91 28.10
C THR A 822 10.39 -21.68 29.00
N LEU A 823 9.21 -21.13 29.31
CA LEU A 823 9.06 -19.97 30.19
C LEU A 823 8.69 -20.44 31.60
#